data_AF-A0A418MSA2-F1
#
_entry.id   AF-A0A418MSA2-F1
#
_cell.length_a   1.000
_cell.length_b   1.000
_cell.length_c   1.000
_cell.angle_alpha   90.00
_cell.angle_beta   90.00
_cell.angle_gamma   90.00
#
_symmetry.space_group_name_H-M   'P 1'
#
loop_
_entity.id
_entity.type
_entity.pdbx_description
1 polymer ?
#
loop_
_entity_poly.entity_id
_entity_poly.type
_entity_poly.pdbx_seq_one_letter_code
_entity_poly.pdbx_strand_id
1 'polypeptide(L)'
;MLSPPARKRSRRSRWSAAALAVALLGAGFDVVAGAPDVALAASTPDPDCSVTVAPDEAAAAELAAECGVPVEALSERTEYEQVLVDPAGTQTLTVAAVPQRVRRDNGSWADVDPTLSVVGGSVRPAATLADVRFSTGGSGPMATWQVGDDSFTLSWPLGALPAPRLVGATAVYDAVLPGVNLHVTALREGFSHAVEILTPAAAANPQVRSLRYVMGGTVRVEPDADGGLRLVEPDGEVVATTHAASMWDSSLDPTNAGDVQPARDGPREEAEPATGAEPGITSRRTDVGVEIDDTDLTVLVDETMLDDPEVTWPVFVDPPFNGLRSKWAYANNANKNWDVGNRAWVGRNSYDNVLYRSFFDFNISTLRHAETTVLSAKVTMVLDHSWSCDPTAVHLYRTNTDGITVSSGARMNWSTRPLPSSHWLDSWSGNANEAGGCGTIQPDATAVFEGNTLKNDVQARARASATTYTVGLCACNSSGEYESSQNRWKKFFTNKTYLVVTYDRKPNAPVALAFSATTDCYKACTSPAVVRTTTPTLRANVSDPYNGNLRTTFEVRTSASASATLVAGNASAPTTTAAPGTASWRVPSGLANGSTYYWRAQSKDENNLTGSWSGWQTLGVDTTPPVVSSVSSAQYPLREWGAVFGTSGTFALAGGSDVADFTWSVNSGSATTVAASGTNPKTASVTHNPTKDMVSTLSVVAKDIAGNTSQTYLHQFWVSPVPNKYARWKLDEASGSTAADSGSGGSAPSPATLSGQVSFVPGYLGNAASFTGTGGEITTSGPVLDTTKSFTVMAWVRASDLAAHDHQVALSQDGTQASRFQLMYNKDANGGAGGWCFAMRAADGGNSTTACADGAAWGLPADGSWVHVAGVYDTVAGKIRVYVMGDPLDCGGETAETAFSADWSATGAFAIGRGLSSGAAANRWRGEIDDVYAFQRTLSAREICLQAIQ
;
A
#
# COMPACT_ATOMS: atom_id res chain seq x y z
N MET A 1 -58.63 33.40 -4.32
CA MET A 1 -58.57 32.19 -3.47
C MET A 1 -58.70 30.98 -4.38
N LEU A 2 -58.06 29.86 -4.03
CA LEU A 2 -57.91 28.61 -4.80
C LEU A 2 -57.01 28.64 -6.05
N SER A 3 -55.98 27.77 -6.00
CA SER A 3 -55.31 27.05 -7.10
C SER A 3 -54.19 27.69 -7.98
N PRO A 4 -53.27 26.86 -8.55
CA PRO A 4 -51.88 27.21 -8.96
C PRO A 4 -51.71 27.23 -10.51
N PRO A 5 -50.54 27.04 -11.20
CA PRO A 5 -49.11 26.94 -10.79
C PRO A 5 -48.09 27.75 -11.67
N ALA A 6 -46.79 27.60 -11.41
CA ALA A 6 -45.66 28.02 -12.27
C ALA A 6 -44.52 26.94 -12.18
N ARG A 7 -43.61 26.68 -13.14
CA ARG A 7 -43.09 27.45 -14.31
C ARG A 7 -42.46 26.50 -15.38
N LYS A 8 -41.89 27.05 -16.47
CA LYS A 8 -41.31 26.35 -17.67
C LYS A 8 -39.94 27.02 -18.07
N ARG A 9 -39.09 26.65 -19.05
CA ARG A 9 -39.22 25.84 -20.31
C ARG A 9 -37.87 25.51 -21.06
N SER A 10 -37.13 24.43 -20.79
CA SER A 10 -36.03 23.97 -21.71
C SER A 10 -35.76 22.45 -21.59
N ARG A 11 -35.82 21.58 -22.62
CA ARG A 11 -35.17 21.48 -23.95
C ARG A 11 -33.63 21.44 -23.87
N ARG A 12 -32.87 20.56 -24.53
CA ARG A 12 -33.06 19.31 -25.32
C ARG A 12 -31.67 19.07 -25.94
N SER A 13 -31.02 17.92 -25.76
CA SER A 13 -30.05 17.40 -26.75
C SER A 13 -29.74 15.91 -26.50
N ARG A 14 -29.87 15.12 -27.56
CA ARG A 14 -29.26 13.80 -27.79
C ARG A 14 -28.66 13.88 -29.19
N TRP A 15 -27.63 13.07 -29.48
CA TRP A 15 -27.14 12.45 -30.73
C TRP A 15 -25.69 12.01 -30.39
N SER A 16 -25.21 10.76 -30.51
CA SER A 16 -25.31 9.69 -31.52
C SER A 16 -24.37 9.87 -32.73
N ALA A 17 -23.75 8.75 -33.14
CA ALA A 17 -22.78 8.55 -34.24
C ALA A 17 -21.31 8.95 -33.94
N ALA A 18 -20.28 8.30 -34.49
CA ALA A 18 -20.22 7.16 -35.42
C ALA A 18 -18.96 6.29 -35.20
N ALA A 19 -19.01 5.02 -35.61
CA ALA A 19 -17.79 4.25 -35.88
C ALA A 19 -17.24 4.60 -37.26
N LEU A 20 -15.91 4.59 -37.43
CA LEU A 20 -15.27 4.65 -38.74
C LEU A 20 -14.11 3.65 -38.80
N ALA A 21 -14.24 2.65 -39.67
CA ALA A 21 -13.16 1.75 -40.05
C ALA A 21 -12.63 2.15 -41.42
N VAL A 22 -11.30 2.27 -41.54
CA VAL A 22 -10.58 2.38 -42.83
C VAL A 22 -9.37 1.45 -42.73
N ALA A 23 -9.07 0.74 -43.80
CA ALA A 23 -8.05 -0.30 -43.80
C ALA A 23 -6.99 -0.11 -44.91
N LEU A 24 -5.77 -0.56 -44.57
CA LEU A 24 -4.73 -1.17 -45.42
C LEU A 24 -3.75 -0.30 -46.24
N LEU A 25 -2.52 -0.88 -46.32
CA LEU A 25 -1.32 -0.54 -47.12
C LEU A 25 -0.45 0.63 -46.60
N GLY A 26 0.86 0.50 -46.39
CA GLY A 26 1.73 -0.70 -46.39
C GLY A 26 3.24 -0.36 -46.34
N ALA A 27 4.04 -1.25 -45.74
CA ALA A 27 5.52 -1.39 -45.78
C ALA A 27 6.44 -0.21 -45.34
N GLY A 28 7.32 -0.50 -44.37
CA GLY A 28 8.47 0.33 -44.00
C GLY A 28 9.15 -0.19 -42.73
N PHE A 29 10.29 -0.86 -42.85
CA PHE A 29 11.12 -1.24 -41.69
C PHE A 29 11.86 -0.01 -41.17
N ASP A 30 11.83 0.22 -39.86
CA ASP A 30 12.99 0.76 -39.15
C ASP A 30 13.01 0.35 -37.68
N VAL A 31 14.19 0.04 -37.18
CA VAL A 31 14.41 -0.49 -35.82
C VAL A 31 14.60 0.69 -34.86
N VAL A 32 13.63 0.91 -33.98
CA VAL A 32 13.76 1.84 -32.85
C VAL A 32 13.80 1.04 -31.55
N ALA A 33 14.82 1.30 -30.73
CA ALA A 33 15.02 0.62 -29.46
C ALA A 33 13.82 0.85 -28.52
N GLY A 34 13.33 -0.23 -27.92
CA GLY A 34 12.22 -0.16 -26.97
C GLY A 34 12.56 0.70 -25.76
N ALA A 35 11.73 1.69 -25.48
CA ALA A 35 11.60 2.23 -24.13
C ALA A 35 11.10 1.10 -23.20
N PRO A 36 11.44 1.10 -21.90
CA PRO A 36 10.90 0.11 -20.99
C PRO A 36 9.37 0.27 -20.92
N ASP A 37 8.64 -0.82 -21.16
CA ASP A 37 7.21 -0.86 -20.92
C ASP A 37 6.94 -0.48 -19.47
N VAL A 38 6.27 0.67 -19.28
CA VAL A 38 5.56 0.93 -18.04
C VAL A 38 4.40 -0.04 -18.01
N ALA A 39 4.62 -1.18 -17.37
CA ALA A 39 3.57 -2.14 -17.09
C ALA A 39 2.46 -1.40 -16.32
N LEU A 40 1.38 -1.07 -17.03
CA LEU A 40 0.13 -0.67 -16.40
C LEU A 40 -0.25 -1.79 -15.45
N ALA A 41 -0.20 -1.49 -14.14
CA ALA A 41 -0.68 -2.41 -13.13
C ALA A 41 -2.09 -2.83 -13.51
N ALA A 42 -2.31 -4.14 -13.65
CA ALA A 42 -3.64 -4.66 -13.91
C ALA A 42 -4.57 -4.14 -12.81
N SER A 43 -5.67 -3.50 -13.20
CA SER A 43 -6.72 -3.14 -12.26
C SER A 43 -7.14 -4.40 -11.51
N THR A 44 -6.97 -4.40 -10.18
CA THR A 44 -7.58 -5.40 -9.33
C THR A 44 -9.07 -5.47 -9.66
N PRO A 45 -9.66 -6.65 -9.85
CA PRO A 45 -11.09 -6.75 -10.09
C PRO A 45 -11.85 -6.14 -8.91
N ASP A 46 -12.90 -5.37 -9.20
CA ASP A 46 -13.80 -4.84 -8.16
C ASP A 46 -14.34 -6.00 -7.30
N PRO A 47 -14.52 -5.84 -5.98
CA PRO A 47 -14.94 -6.94 -5.12
C PRO A 47 -16.37 -7.39 -5.42
N ASP A 48 -16.63 -8.68 -5.23
CA ASP A 48 -17.97 -9.21 -5.27
C ASP A 48 -18.70 -8.95 -3.95
N CYS A 49 -19.31 -7.76 -3.84
CA CYS A 49 -20.13 -7.36 -2.69
C CYS A 49 -21.45 -8.16 -2.53
N SER A 50 -21.68 -9.23 -3.29
CA SER A 50 -22.71 -10.24 -2.97
C SER A 50 -22.23 -11.27 -1.94
N VAL A 51 -20.92 -11.36 -1.68
CA VAL A 51 -20.31 -12.25 -0.70
C VAL A 51 -20.24 -11.57 0.67
N THR A 52 -20.83 -12.18 1.69
CA THR A 52 -20.85 -11.65 3.09
C THR A 52 -20.02 -12.50 4.05
N VAL A 53 -19.03 -13.24 3.55
CA VAL A 53 -18.12 -14.10 4.34
C VAL A 53 -16.69 -13.97 3.82
N ALA A 54 -15.70 -14.05 4.72
CA ALA A 54 -14.28 -13.94 4.41
C ALA A 54 -13.48 -14.98 5.24
N PRO A 55 -12.24 -15.35 4.84
CA PRO A 55 -11.49 -16.40 5.51
C PRO A 55 -11.10 -16.10 6.96
N ASP A 56 -10.88 -14.83 7.32
CA ASP A 56 -10.42 -14.38 8.64
C ASP A 56 -10.91 -12.96 8.98
N GLU A 57 -10.68 -12.50 10.22
CA GLU A 57 -11.08 -11.16 10.71
C GLU A 57 -10.52 -10.00 9.85
N ALA A 58 -9.31 -10.14 9.28
CA ALA A 58 -8.66 -9.06 8.54
C ALA A 58 -9.23 -8.93 7.12
N ALA A 59 -9.42 -10.06 6.42
CA ALA A 59 -10.11 -10.10 5.14
C ALA A 59 -11.60 -9.71 5.27
N ALA A 60 -12.24 -10.03 6.40
CA ALA A 60 -13.59 -9.57 6.71
C ALA A 60 -13.63 -8.04 6.89
N ALA A 61 -12.66 -7.44 7.58
CA ALA A 61 -12.57 -6.00 7.76
C ALA A 61 -12.33 -5.23 6.44
N GLU A 62 -11.52 -5.78 5.52
CA GLU A 62 -11.29 -5.20 4.19
C GLU A 62 -12.59 -5.22 3.37
N LEU A 63 -13.23 -6.40 3.23
CA LEU A 63 -14.45 -6.55 2.45
C LEU A 63 -15.64 -5.77 3.05
N ALA A 64 -15.76 -5.71 4.38
CA ALA A 64 -16.83 -4.94 5.04
C ALA A 64 -16.67 -3.43 4.83
N ALA A 65 -15.45 -2.91 4.92
CA ALA A 65 -15.17 -1.50 4.68
C ALA A 65 -15.43 -1.11 3.21
N GLU A 66 -15.11 -1.98 2.25
CA GLU A 66 -15.27 -1.70 0.82
C GLU A 66 -16.72 -1.85 0.35
N CYS A 67 -17.43 -2.89 0.81
CA CYS A 67 -18.81 -3.17 0.40
C CYS A 67 -19.88 -2.49 1.27
N GLY A 68 -19.52 -1.93 2.43
CA GLY A 68 -20.45 -1.21 3.31
C GLY A 68 -21.51 -2.10 3.98
N VAL A 69 -21.24 -3.40 4.11
CA VAL A 69 -22.10 -4.40 4.78
C VAL A 69 -21.28 -5.23 5.78
N PRO A 70 -21.87 -5.79 6.85
CA PRO A 70 -21.15 -6.68 7.75
C PRO A 70 -20.70 -7.98 7.05
N VAL A 71 -19.49 -8.44 7.34
CA VAL A 71 -18.88 -9.63 6.75
C VAL A 71 -18.45 -10.60 7.85
N GLU A 72 -18.73 -11.88 7.69
CA GLU A 72 -18.33 -12.91 8.67
C GLU A 72 -16.88 -13.37 8.51
N ALA A 73 -16.15 -13.48 9.62
CA ALA A 73 -14.84 -14.10 9.69
C ALA A 73 -14.97 -15.63 9.88
N LEU A 74 -14.72 -16.40 8.83
CA LEU A 74 -14.85 -17.87 8.86
C LEU A 74 -13.79 -18.57 9.74
N SER A 75 -12.68 -17.90 10.09
CA SER A 75 -11.70 -18.40 11.06
C SER A 75 -12.30 -18.58 12.46
N GLU A 76 -13.24 -17.71 12.82
CA GLU A 76 -13.90 -17.69 14.13
C GLU A 76 -15.22 -18.48 14.14
N ARG A 77 -15.67 -18.99 12.98
CA ARG A 77 -16.91 -19.76 12.89
C ARG A 77 -16.72 -21.14 13.52
N THR A 78 -17.51 -21.42 14.55
CA THR A 78 -17.70 -22.76 15.11
C THR A 78 -19.16 -23.19 14.98
N GLU A 79 -19.46 -24.38 15.47
CA GLU A 79 -20.82 -24.91 15.65
C GLU A 79 -21.67 -24.00 16.56
N TYR A 80 -21.03 -23.23 17.45
CA TYR A 80 -21.66 -22.33 18.43
C TYR A 80 -21.42 -20.84 18.15
N GLU A 81 -20.30 -20.48 17.51
CA GLU A 81 -19.78 -19.11 17.46
C GLU A 81 -19.77 -18.52 16.05
N GLN A 82 -19.99 -17.21 15.95
CA GLN A 82 -19.92 -16.42 14.74
C GLN A 82 -19.37 -15.03 15.06
N VAL A 83 -18.43 -14.55 14.26
CA VAL A 83 -17.91 -13.17 14.36
C VAL A 83 -18.21 -12.44 13.07
N LEU A 84 -19.01 -11.38 13.17
CA LEU A 84 -19.24 -10.43 12.08
C LEU A 84 -18.35 -9.20 12.29
N VAL A 85 -17.71 -8.73 11.23
CA VAL A 85 -16.99 -7.45 11.20
C VAL A 85 -17.86 -6.42 10.48
N ASP A 86 -18.15 -5.30 11.15
CA ASP A 86 -18.92 -4.20 10.61
C ASP A 86 -18.05 -3.24 9.78
N PRO A 87 -18.61 -2.52 8.79
CA PRO A 87 -17.88 -1.50 8.01
C PRO A 87 -17.29 -0.34 8.83
N ALA A 88 -17.70 -0.21 10.10
CA ALA A 88 -17.26 0.81 11.06
C ALA A 88 -16.18 0.30 12.04
N GLY A 89 -15.49 -0.79 11.70
CA GLY A 89 -14.38 -1.33 12.49
C GLY A 89 -14.78 -2.07 13.78
N THR A 90 -16.07 -2.27 14.05
CA THR A 90 -16.57 -3.05 15.19
C THR A 90 -16.77 -4.52 14.85
N GLN A 91 -16.70 -5.40 15.85
CA GLN A 91 -16.96 -6.82 15.70
C GLN A 91 -18.13 -7.21 16.57
N THR A 92 -18.99 -8.07 16.06
CA THR A 92 -20.08 -8.68 16.83
C THR A 92 -19.84 -10.18 16.92
N LEU A 93 -19.38 -10.63 18.09
CA LEU A 93 -19.33 -12.04 18.47
C LEU A 93 -20.73 -12.49 18.91
N THR A 94 -21.27 -13.52 18.28
CA THR A 94 -22.49 -14.23 18.69
C THR A 94 -22.11 -15.63 19.12
N VAL A 95 -22.46 -16.01 20.35
CA VAL A 95 -22.19 -17.32 20.96
C VAL A 95 -23.52 -17.96 21.35
N ALA A 96 -23.86 -19.09 20.75
CA ALA A 96 -25.07 -19.82 21.06
C ALA A 96 -24.89 -20.73 22.30
N ALA A 97 -25.98 -20.99 23.01
CA ALA A 97 -26.01 -21.95 24.13
C ALA A 97 -26.06 -23.43 23.70
N VAL A 98 -26.33 -23.70 22.43
CA VAL A 98 -26.34 -25.03 21.79
C VAL A 98 -25.89 -24.88 20.33
N PRO A 99 -25.41 -25.94 19.67
CA PRO A 99 -24.98 -25.86 18.28
C PRO A 99 -26.08 -25.35 17.34
N GLN A 100 -25.71 -24.39 16.48
CA GLN A 100 -26.58 -23.83 15.44
C GLN A 100 -26.24 -24.38 14.06
N ARG A 101 -24.99 -24.80 13.85
CA ARG A 101 -24.47 -25.26 12.56
C ARG A 101 -23.50 -26.44 12.71
N VAL A 102 -23.29 -27.16 11.62
CA VAL A 102 -22.38 -28.31 11.52
C VAL A 102 -21.38 -28.10 10.40
N ARG A 103 -20.15 -28.59 10.59
CA ARG A 103 -19.13 -28.66 9.56
C ARG A 103 -19.16 -30.04 8.91
N ARG A 104 -19.32 -30.10 7.59
CA ARG A 104 -19.27 -31.34 6.80
C ARG A 104 -17.84 -31.70 6.42
N ASP A 105 -17.61 -32.97 6.08
CA ASP A 105 -16.33 -33.53 5.65
C ASP A 105 -15.65 -32.75 4.51
N ASN A 106 -16.44 -32.14 3.62
CA ASN A 106 -15.95 -31.30 2.52
C ASN A 106 -15.55 -29.87 2.96
N GLY A 107 -15.54 -29.60 4.27
CA GLY A 107 -15.23 -28.30 4.86
C GLY A 107 -16.38 -27.28 4.85
N SER A 108 -17.50 -27.57 4.19
CA SER A 108 -18.66 -26.66 4.14
C SER A 108 -19.46 -26.66 5.45
N TRP A 109 -20.17 -25.56 5.71
CA TRP A 109 -21.08 -25.43 6.84
C TRP A 109 -22.55 -25.58 6.39
N ALA A 110 -23.41 -26.04 7.30
CA ALA A 110 -24.86 -25.87 7.20
C ALA A 110 -25.49 -25.74 8.59
N ASP A 111 -26.69 -25.18 8.65
CA ASP A 111 -27.48 -25.13 9.88
C ASP A 111 -27.84 -26.54 10.37
N VAL A 112 -28.05 -26.69 11.68
CA VAL A 112 -28.42 -27.96 12.29
C VAL A 112 -29.86 -28.33 11.92
N ASP A 113 -30.01 -29.42 11.16
CA ASP A 113 -31.27 -29.99 10.71
C ASP A 113 -31.32 -31.50 11.05
N PRO A 114 -32.01 -31.90 12.13
CA PRO A 114 -32.15 -33.30 12.51
C PRO A 114 -33.19 -34.06 11.66
N THR A 115 -33.82 -33.44 10.65
CA THR A 115 -34.87 -34.08 9.83
C THR A 115 -34.35 -35.33 9.14
N LEU A 116 -35.07 -36.45 9.32
CA LEU A 116 -34.65 -37.76 8.84
C LEU A 116 -35.05 -38.02 7.38
N SER A 117 -34.15 -38.68 6.66
CA SER A 117 -34.41 -39.23 5.33
C SER A 117 -33.68 -40.56 5.12
N VAL A 118 -34.10 -41.36 4.13
CA VAL A 118 -33.41 -42.61 3.77
C VAL A 118 -32.26 -42.31 2.80
N VAL A 119 -31.02 -42.51 3.25
CA VAL A 119 -29.79 -42.29 2.47
C VAL A 119 -28.92 -43.54 2.55
N GLY A 120 -28.54 -44.07 1.38
CA GLY A 120 -27.60 -45.20 1.29
C GLY A 120 -28.06 -46.50 1.98
N GLY A 121 -29.38 -46.72 2.13
CA GLY A 121 -29.94 -47.88 2.82
C GLY A 121 -30.06 -47.72 4.36
N SER A 122 -29.83 -46.52 4.88
CA SER A 122 -29.97 -46.17 6.30
C SER A 122 -30.83 -44.92 6.46
N VAL A 123 -31.55 -44.80 7.57
CA VAL A 123 -32.24 -43.55 7.94
C VAL A 123 -31.21 -42.63 8.59
N ARG A 124 -31.10 -41.37 8.14
CA ARG A 124 -30.13 -40.39 8.65
C ARG A 124 -30.73 -38.99 8.77
N PRO A 125 -30.28 -38.17 9.73
CA PRO A 125 -30.57 -36.73 9.77
C PRO A 125 -29.89 -35.99 8.61
N ALA A 126 -30.41 -34.81 8.26
CA ALA A 126 -29.87 -33.99 7.17
C ALA A 126 -28.55 -33.27 7.55
N ALA A 127 -28.42 -32.81 8.80
CA ALA A 127 -27.27 -32.10 9.34
C ALA A 127 -27.25 -32.08 10.88
N THR A 128 -26.52 -33.01 11.51
CA THR A 128 -26.28 -33.06 12.98
C THR A 128 -24.78 -33.22 13.28
N LEU A 129 -24.36 -32.87 14.50
CA LEU A 129 -22.96 -33.05 14.94
C LEU A 129 -22.67 -34.53 15.19
N ALA A 130 -23.66 -35.29 15.66
CA ALA A 130 -23.56 -36.73 15.78
C ALA A 130 -23.88 -37.43 14.45
N ASP A 131 -22.99 -38.32 14.01
CA ASP A 131 -23.25 -39.28 12.91
C ASP A 131 -24.06 -40.46 13.45
N VAL A 132 -25.36 -40.21 13.61
CA VAL A 132 -26.36 -41.20 13.98
C VAL A 132 -27.09 -41.74 12.75
N ARG A 133 -27.32 -43.06 12.75
CA ARG A 133 -27.94 -43.79 11.65
C ARG A 133 -28.95 -44.76 12.24
N PHE A 134 -30.19 -44.70 11.77
CA PHE A 134 -31.26 -45.59 12.23
C PHE A 134 -31.59 -46.64 11.17
N SER A 135 -32.16 -47.75 11.63
CA SER A 135 -32.57 -48.87 10.78
C SER A 135 -33.63 -48.47 9.75
N THR A 136 -33.65 -49.17 8.61
CA THR A 136 -34.80 -49.16 7.68
C THR A 136 -35.75 -50.33 7.94
N GLY A 137 -35.55 -51.07 9.04
CA GLY A 137 -36.24 -52.31 9.39
C GLY A 137 -35.32 -53.54 9.29
N GLY A 138 -35.79 -54.69 9.79
CA GLY A 138 -35.06 -55.96 9.82
C GLY A 138 -34.38 -56.23 11.17
N SER A 139 -33.37 -57.10 11.17
CA SER A 139 -32.68 -57.59 12.38
C SER A 139 -31.34 -56.89 12.68
N GLY A 140 -31.06 -55.76 12.04
CA GLY A 140 -29.88 -54.93 12.35
C GLY A 140 -30.13 -54.01 13.56
N PRO A 141 -29.09 -53.32 14.06
CA PRO A 141 -29.24 -52.33 15.12
C PRO A 141 -30.30 -51.28 14.79
N MET A 142 -31.10 -50.88 15.78
CA MET A 142 -32.11 -49.84 15.64
C MET A 142 -31.48 -48.46 15.51
N ALA A 143 -30.34 -48.27 16.19
CA ALA A 143 -29.47 -47.12 16.08
C ALA A 143 -28.00 -47.54 16.01
N THR A 144 -27.22 -46.80 15.24
CA THR A 144 -25.75 -46.82 15.21
C THR A 144 -25.27 -45.38 15.33
N TRP A 145 -24.33 -45.12 16.23
CA TRP A 145 -23.70 -43.84 16.42
C TRP A 145 -22.19 -44.00 16.25
N GLN A 146 -21.63 -43.33 15.25
CA GLN A 146 -20.18 -43.24 15.05
C GLN A 146 -19.62 -42.10 15.92
N VAL A 147 -18.57 -42.39 16.68
CA VAL A 147 -17.86 -41.44 17.54
C VAL A 147 -16.37 -41.54 17.22
N GLY A 148 -15.85 -40.57 16.44
CA GLY A 148 -14.49 -40.68 15.90
C GLY A 148 -14.31 -41.96 15.07
N ASP A 149 -13.27 -42.74 15.38
CA ASP A 149 -13.04 -44.07 14.80
C ASP A 149 -13.85 -45.18 15.49
N ASP A 150 -14.42 -44.90 16.67
CA ASP A 150 -15.19 -45.82 17.51
C ASP A 150 -16.70 -45.78 17.21
N SER A 151 -17.43 -46.77 17.71
CA SER A 151 -18.87 -46.91 17.44
C SER A 151 -19.66 -47.44 18.62
N PHE A 152 -20.89 -46.96 18.73
CA PHE A 152 -21.94 -47.50 19.58
C PHE A 152 -23.10 -48.00 18.71
N THR A 153 -23.65 -49.17 19.04
CA THR A 153 -24.84 -49.73 18.40
C THR A 153 -25.83 -50.16 19.47
N LEU A 154 -27.12 -49.96 19.18
CA LEU A 154 -28.22 -50.35 20.04
C LEU A 154 -29.24 -51.12 19.21
N SER A 155 -29.61 -52.31 19.68
CA SER A 155 -30.41 -53.28 18.92
C SER A 155 -31.65 -53.69 19.69
N TRP A 156 -32.73 -53.99 18.96
CA TRP A 156 -34.00 -54.48 19.51
C TRP A 156 -34.05 -56.01 19.41
N PRO A 157 -33.84 -56.77 20.51
CA PRO A 157 -33.75 -58.24 20.48
C PRO A 157 -35.13 -58.93 20.42
N LEU A 158 -36.22 -58.20 20.64
CA LEU A 158 -37.56 -58.77 20.84
C LEU A 158 -38.29 -59.12 19.54
N GLY A 159 -37.69 -58.83 18.38
CA GLY A 159 -38.21 -59.14 17.05
C GLY A 159 -37.46 -58.40 15.95
N ALA A 160 -37.76 -58.70 14.68
CA ALA A 160 -37.29 -57.87 13.57
C ALA A 160 -38.06 -56.53 13.56
N LEU A 161 -37.35 -55.42 13.38
CA LEU A 161 -37.96 -54.11 13.28
C LEU A 161 -38.80 -53.99 12.00
N PRO A 162 -39.99 -53.37 12.05
CA PRO A 162 -40.74 -52.98 10.86
C PRO A 162 -40.03 -51.84 10.11
N ALA A 163 -40.51 -51.51 8.91
CA ALA A 163 -40.03 -50.30 8.22
C ALA A 163 -40.57 -49.05 8.95
N PRO A 164 -39.72 -48.07 9.31
CA PRO A 164 -40.17 -46.92 10.09
C PRO A 164 -40.92 -45.88 9.24
N ARG A 165 -41.86 -45.19 9.88
CA ARG A 165 -42.44 -43.94 9.40
C ARG A 165 -41.60 -42.78 9.91
N LEU A 166 -41.15 -41.91 9.01
CA LEU A 166 -40.34 -40.73 9.37
C LEU A 166 -41.24 -39.53 9.67
N VAL A 167 -41.02 -38.89 10.82
CA VAL A 167 -41.77 -37.74 11.33
C VAL A 167 -40.77 -36.70 11.82
N GLY A 168 -40.37 -35.77 10.93
CA GLY A 168 -39.32 -34.79 11.24
C GLY A 168 -38.03 -35.49 11.64
N ALA A 169 -37.60 -35.31 12.89
CA ALA A 169 -36.40 -35.92 13.46
C ALA A 169 -36.59 -37.37 13.98
N THR A 170 -37.81 -37.92 13.95
CA THR A 170 -38.13 -39.21 14.59
C THR A 170 -38.47 -40.30 13.57
N ALA A 171 -37.85 -41.46 13.73
CA ALA A 171 -38.23 -42.71 13.08
C ALA A 171 -39.16 -43.49 14.02
N VAL A 172 -40.42 -43.65 13.61
CA VAL A 172 -41.44 -44.40 14.37
C VAL A 172 -41.57 -45.79 13.78
N TYR A 173 -41.23 -46.80 14.56
CA TYR A 173 -41.39 -48.21 14.24
C TYR A 173 -42.71 -48.70 14.85
N ASP A 174 -43.77 -48.69 14.05
CA ASP A 174 -45.12 -49.05 14.50
C ASP A 174 -45.23 -50.58 14.77
N ALA A 175 -45.81 -50.98 15.91
CA ALA A 175 -46.04 -52.38 16.29
C ALA A 175 -44.79 -53.28 16.43
N VAL A 176 -43.71 -52.79 17.07
CA VAL A 176 -42.53 -53.62 17.45
C VAL A 176 -42.85 -54.74 18.44
N LEU A 177 -43.93 -54.57 19.21
CA LEU A 177 -44.68 -55.62 19.92
C LEU A 177 -46.18 -55.32 19.77
N PRO A 178 -47.08 -56.27 20.05
CA PRO A 178 -48.52 -56.03 19.97
C PRO A 178 -48.96 -54.83 20.85
N GLY A 179 -49.40 -53.75 20.21
CA GLY A 179 -49.83 -52.52 20.89
C GLY A 179 -48.69 -51.64 21.42
N VAL A 180 -47.48 -51.78 20.87
CA VAL A 180 -46.29 -51.02 21.27
C VAL A 180 -45.55 -50.49 20.05
N ASN A 181 -45.23 -49.19 20.05
CA ASN A 181 -44.37 -48.57 19.04
C ASN A 181 -43.02 -48.20 19.64
N LEU A 182 -41.98 -48.12 18.81
CA LEU A 182 -40.67 -47.61 19.19
C LEU A 182 -40.38 -46.32 18.42
N HIS A 183 -40.06 -45.26 19.14
CA HIS A 183 -39.66 -43.96 18.60
C HIS A 183 -38.15 -43.82 18.73
N VAL A 184 -37.44 -43.49 17.65
CA VAL A 184 -35.99 -43.21 17.68
C VAL A 184 -35.74 -41.86 17.03
N THR A 185 -35.23 -40.89 17.80
CA THR A 185 -35.19 -39.47 17.43
C THR A 185 -33.74 -38.99 17.31
N ALA A 186 -33.40 -38.37 16.17
CA ALA A 186 -32.11 -37.72 16.00
C ALA A 186 -32.06 -36.39 16.78
N LEU A 187 -30.99 -36.18 17.54
CA LEU A 187 -30.71 -34.95 18.26
C LEU A 187 -29.53 -34.23 17.61
N ARG A 188 -29.28 -32.97 18.01
CA ARG A 188 -28.16 -32.17 17.47
C ARG A 188 -26.81 -32.85 17.71
N GLU A 189 -26.67 -33.48 18.87
CA GLU A 189 -25.40 -34.02 19.41
C GLU A 189 -25.52 -35.51 19.79
N GLY A 190 -26.58 -36.22 19.37
CA GLY A 190 -26.78 -37.64 19.70
C GLY A 190 -28.11 -38.17 19.16
N PHE A 191 -28.72 -39.13 19.86
CA PHE A 191 -30.10 -39.57 19.61
C PHE A 191 -30.82 -39.89 20.93
N SER A 192 -32.15 -39.95 20.90
CA SER A 192 -32.97 -40.51 21.99
C SER A 192 -33.88 -41.62 21.46
N HIS A 193 -34.45 -42.42 22.36
CA HIS A 193 -35.50 -43.37 21.98
C HIS A 193 -36.50 -43.57 23.11
N ALA A 194 -37.77 -43.81 22.75
CA ALA A 194 -38.83 -44.09 23.70
C ALA A 194 -39.75 -45.20 23.19
N VAL A 195 -40.25 -46.01 24.10
CA VAL A 195 -41.25 -47.04 23.84
C VAL A 195 -42.63 -46.49 24.18
N GLU A 196 -43.50 -46.42 23.18
CA GLU A 196 -44.89 -45.98 23.31
C GLU A 196 -45.78 -47.20 23.51
N ILE A 197 -46.34 -47.34 24.72
CA ILE A 197 -47.28 -48.39 25.10
C ILE A 197 -48.70 -47.84 24.88
N LEU A 198 -49.43 -48.41 23.92
CA LEU A 198 -50.71 -47.82 23.46
C LEU A 198 -51.92 -48.18 24.35
N THR A 199 -51.85 -49.26 25.13
CA THR A 199 -53.03 -49.81 25.85
C THR A 199 -52.65 -50.59 27.12
N PRO A 200 -53.59 -50.76 28.08
CA PRO A 200 -53.41 -51.68 29.22
C PRO A 200 -53.09 -53.12 28.78
N ALA A 201 -53.64 -53.58 27.66
CA ALA A 201 -53.39 -54.92 27.14
C ALA A 201 -51.94 -55.11 26.66
N ALA A 202 -51.32 -54.06 26.11
CA ALA A 202 -49.91 -54.05 25.78
C ALA A 202 -49.04 -53.98 27.04
N ALA A 203 -49.42 -53.16 28.03
CA ALA A 203 -48.74 -53.05 29.31
C ALA A 203 -48.76 -54.36 30.14
N ALA A 204 -49.73 -55.25 29.93
CA ALA A 204 -49.77 -56.56 30.56
C ALA A 204 -48.78 -57.58 29.97
N ASN A 205 -48.07 -57.25 28.88
CA ASN A 205 -47.06 -58.13 28.29
C ASN A 205 -45.78 -58.14 29.16
N PRO A 206 -45.27 -59.30 29.62
CA PRO A 206 -44.01 -59.37 30.38
C PRO A 206 -42.80 -58.76 29.65
N GLN A 207 -42.77 -58.77 28.31
CA GLN A 207 -41.71 -58.13 27.52
C GLN A 207 -41.78 -56.60 27.51
N VAL A 208 -42.91 -56.02 27.92
CA VAL A 208 -43.11 -54.58 28.10
C VAL A 208 -42.83 -54.16 29.55
N ARG A 209 -43.05 -55.06 30.52
CA ARG A 209 -42.65 -54.87 31.92
C ARG A 209 -41.13 -54.88 32.11
N SER A 210 -40.42 -55.66 31.30
CA SER A 210 -38.96 -55.73 31.26
C SER A 210 -38.48 -55.59 29.82
N LEU A 211 -38.24 -54.34 29.40
CA LEU A 211 -37.80 -53.98 28.06
C LEU A 211 -36.30 -54.26 27.92
N ARG A 212 -35.91 -55.09 26.96
CA ARG A 212 -34.49 -55.44 26.72
C ARG A 212 -33.99 -54.84 25.42
N TYR A 213 -32.73 -54.40 25.46
CA TYR A 213 -31.94 -53.93 24.33
C TYR A 213 -30.57 -54.61 24.34
N VAL A 214 -29.96 -54.77 23.16
CA VAL A 214 -28.58 -55.28 23.05
C VAL A 214 -27.68 -54.16 22.54
N MET A 215 -26.68 -53.82 23.34
CA MET A 215 -25.64 -52.86 23.07
C MET A 215 -24.47 -53.53 22.33
N GLY A 216 -23.70 -52.76 21.57
CA GLY A 216 -22.51 -53.27 20.89
C GLY A 216 -21.68 -52.17 20.24
N GLY A 217 -20.64 -52.55 19.52
CA GLY A 217 -19.62 -51.63 19.02
C GLY A 217 -18.35 -51.68 19.87
N THR A 218 -17.59 -50.60 19.89
CA THR A 218 -16.34 -50.46 20.66
C THR A 218 -16.48 -49.54 21.87
N VAL A 219 -17.46 -48.63 21.84
CA VAL A 219 -17.84 -47.78 22.98
C VAL A 219 -18.58 -48.62 24.02
N ARG A 220 -18.11 -48.59 25.27
CA ARG A 220 -18.71 -49.29 26.41
C ARG A 220 -19.79 -48.45 27.07
N VAL A 221 -20.74 -49.09 27.73
CA VAL A 221 -21.79 -48.42 28.51
C VAL A 221 -21.65 -48.77 29.99
N GLU A 222 -21.55 -47.76 30.84
CA GLU A 222 -21.36 -47.88 32.29
C GLU A 222 -22.48 -47.15 33.05
N PRO A 223 -22.95 -47.63 34.22
CA PRO A 223 -23.88 -46.87 35.07
C PRO A 223 -23.26 -45.56 35.60
N ASP A 224 -24.03 -44.48 35.64
CA ASP A 224 -23.65 -43.23 36.30
C ASP A 224 -24.23 -43.11 37.72
N ALA A 225 -23.59 -42.29 38.56
CA ALA A 225 -23.99 -42.11 39.96
C ALA A 225 -25.39 -41.48 40.15
N ASP A 226 -25.88 -40.73 39.15
CA ASP A 226 -27.20 -40.09 39.16
C ASP A 226 -28.30 -40.95 38.49
N GLY A 227 -28.08 -42.26 38.31
CA GLY A 227 -29.07 -43.21 37.76
C GLY A 227 -29.21 -43.20 36.24
N GLY A 228 -28.39 -42.41 35.54
CA GLY A 228 -28.22 -42.50 34.08
C GLY A 228 -27.12 -43.49 33.68
N LEU A 229 -26.74 -43.47 32.40
CA LEU A 229 -25.68 -44.29 31.81
C LEU A 229 -24.56 -43.39 31.25
N ARG A 230 -23.38 -43.96 30.97
CA ARG A 230 -22.21 -43.29 30.38
C ARG A 230 -21.69 -44.11 29.22
N LEU A 231 -21.44 -43.49 28.08
CA LEU A 231 -20.73 -44.07 26.95
C LEU A 231 -19.25 -43.70 27.05
N VAL A 232 -18.39 -44.71 27.06
CA VAL A 232 -16.96 -44.60 27.33
C VAL A 232 -16.16 -45.23 26.19
N GLU A 233 -15.29 -44.45 25.56
CA GLU A 233 -14.39 -44.91 24.50
C GLU A 233 -13.33 -45.89 25.03
N PRO A 234 -12.64 -46.67 24.16
CA PRO A 234 -11.63 -47.63 24.57
C PRO A 234 -10.46 -47.03 25.38
N ASP A 235 -10.18 -45.74 25.24
CA ASP A 235 -9.13 -45.00 25.96
C ASP A 235 -9.59 -44.43 27.32
N GLY A 236 -10.90 -44.42 27.58
CA GLY A 236 -11.51 -43.89 28.80
C GLY A 236 -12.16 -42.50 28.67
N GLU A 237 -12.20 -41.85 27.51
CA GLU A 237 -12.99 -40.62 27.34
C GLU A 237 -14.50 -40.93 27.42
N VAL A 238 -15.25 -40.08 28.12
CA VAL A 238 -16.71 -40.18 28.25
C VAL A 238 -17.36 -39.31 27.20
N VAL A 239 -17.86 -39.94 26.14
CA VAL A 239 -18.37 -39.26 24.92
C VAL A 239 -19.85 -38.98 24.93
N ALA A 240 -20.61 -39.67 25.79
CA ALA A 240 -22.00 -39.36 26.08
C ALA A 240 -22.38 -39.86 27.47
N THR A 241 -23.45 -39.32 28.04
CA THR A 241 -24.12 -39.84 29.23
C THR A 241 -25.59 -39.45 29.20
N THR A 242 -26.42 -40.22 29.89
CA THR A 242 -27.87 -40.14 29.78
C THR A 242 -28.46 -39.56 31.06
N HIS A 243 -29.68 -39.01 31.03
CA HIS A 243 -30.41 -38.80 32.28
C HIS A 243 -30.92 -40.14 32.83
N ALA A 244 -31.50 -40.14 34.03
CA ALA A 244 -32.09 -41.35 34.60
C ALA A 244 -33.34 -41.74 33.81
N ALA A 245 -33.51 -43.02 33.51
CA ALA A 245 -34.68 -43.49 32.79
C ALA A 245 -35.98 -43.10 33.52
N SER A 246 -37.00 -42.75 32.75
CA SER A 246 -38.30 -42.34 33.30
C SER A 246 -39.43 -42.78 32.39
N MET A 247 -40.64 -42.79 32.93
CA MET A 247 -41.85 -43.02 32.15
C MET A 247 -42.94 -42.03 32.53
N TRP A 248 -43.79 -41.73 31.55
CA TRP A 248 -44.86 -40.76 31.69
C TRP A 248 -46.11 -41.16 30.91
N ASP A 249 -47.26 -40.75 31.43
CA ASP A 249 -48.55 -40.97 30.77
C ASP A 249 -48.98 -39.75 29.94
N SER A 250 -50.03 -39.92 29.14
CA SER A 250 -50.59 -38.88 28.30
C SER A 250 -51.67 -38.05 29.02
N SER A 251 -51.58 -37.91 30.35
CA SER A 251 -52.60 -37.17 31.11
C SER A 251 -52.56 -35.69 30.74
N LEU A 252 -53.58 -35.25 30.00
CA LEU A 252 -53.80 -33.85 29.65
C LEU A 252 -54.90 -33.27 30.52
N ASP A 253 -54.52 -32.40 31.45
CA ASP A 253 -55.47 -31.57 32.19
C ASP A 253 -55.51 -30.16 31.57
N PRO A 254 -56.51 -29.82 30.73
CA PRO A 254 -56.64 -28.49 30.15
C PRO A 254 -56.97 -27.39 31.17
N THR A 255 -57.21 -27.73 32.45
CA THR A 255 -57.29 -26.77 33.55
C THR A 255 -55.94 -26.46 34.20
N ASN A 256 -54.88 -27.20 33.85
CA ASN A 256 -53.50 -27.01 34.31
C ASN A 256 -52.48 -26.81 33.17
N ALA A 257 -52.89 -27.05 31.91
CA ALA A 257 -52.10 -26.77 30.70
C ALA A 257 -51.96 -25.27 30.36
N GLY A 258 -52.45 -24.40 31.25
CA GLY A 258 -52.25 -22.95 31.16
C GLY A 258 -53.16 -22.12 32.08
N ASP A 259 -54.27 -22.69 32.54
CA ASP A 259 -55.35 -22.04 33.32
C ASP A 259 -55.24 -22.41 34.83
N VAL A 260 -56.12 -22.00 35.77
CA VAL A 260 -57.33 -21.18 35.67
C VAL A 260 -57.40 -20.09 36.75
N GLN A 261 -57.82 -18.88 36.36
CA GLN A 261 -58.83 -18.13 37.12
C GLN A 261 -60.11 -18.15 36.27
N PRO A 262 -61.27 -18.54 36.83
CA PRO A 262 -62.43 -18.90 36.01
C PRO A 262 -63.08 -17.71 35.30
N ALA A 263 -63.69 -18.02 34.15
CA ALA A 263 -64.56 -17.19 33.32
C ALA A 263 -63.90 -16.18 32.36
N ARG A 264 -63.65 -16.64 31.12
CA ARG A 264 -64.00 -15.93 29.87
C ARG A 264 -63.98 -16.87 28.67
N ASP A 265 -64.99 -16.74 27.80
CA ASP A 265 -65.12 -17.55 26.59
C ASP A 265 -64.13 -17.07 25.51
N GLY A 266 -63.25 -17.96 25.06
CA GLY A 266 -62.30 -17.73 23.98
C GLY A 266 -61.84 -19.05 23.36
N PRO A 267 -61.40 -19.05 22.08
CA PRO A 267 -60.84 -20.25 21.46
C PRO A 267 -59.52 -20.63 22.15
N ARG A 268 -59.37 -21.92 22.46
CA ARG A 268 -58.19 -22.51 23.08
C ARG A 268 -57.41 -23.30 22.03
N GLU A 269 -56.09 -23.26 22.09
CA GLU A 269 -55.30 -24.33 21.47
C GLU A 269 -55.32 -25.56 22.38
N GLU A 270 -55.16 -26.75 21.80
CA GLU A 270 -55.05 -27.98 22.59
C GLU A 270 -53.70 -27.98 23.32
N ALA A 271 -53.71 -28.47 24.56
CA ALA A 271 -52.49 -28.64 25.35
C ALA A 271 -51.49 -29.53 24.59
N GLU A 272 -50.20 -29.16 24.59
CA GLU A 272 -49.16 -30.00 23.95
C GLU A 272 -49.23 -31.43 24.53
N PRO A 273 -49.55 -32.44 23.69
CA PRO A 273 -49.68 -33.82 24.14
C PRO A 273 -48.31 -34.38 24.54
N ALA A 274 -48.33 -35.38 25.43
CA ALA A 274 -47.14 -36.19 25.67
C ALA A 274 -46.69 -36.87 24.37
N THR A 275 -45.39 -36.91 24.15
CA THR A 275 -44.78 -37.57 22.99
C THR A 275 -43.70 -38.55 23.45
N GLY A 276 -43.14 -39.32 22.52
CA GLY A 276 -41.93 -40.10 22.77
C GLY A 276 -40.63 -39.26 22.82
N ALA A 277 -40.71 -37.93 22.65
CA ALA A 277 -39.56 -37.03 22.73
C ALA A 277 -39.58 -36.19 24.01
N GLU A 278 -40.75 -35.84 24.52
CA GLU A 278 -40.91 -35.21 25.82
C GLU A 278 -42.28 -35.52 26.47
N PRO A 279 -42.34 -35.65 27.81
CA PRO A 279 -43.58 -35.64 28.57
C PRO A 279 -44.39 -34.36 28.39
N GLY A 280 -45.71 -34.52 28.32
CA GLY A 280 -46.65 -33.41 28.31
C GLY A 280 -46.57 -32.60 29.60
N ILE A 281 -47.06 -31.36 29.52
CA ILE A 281 -47.02 -30.39 30.64
C ILE A 281 -47.64 -30.97 31.92
N THR A 282 -48.75 -31.70 31.78
CA THR A 282 -49.52 -32.28 32.91
C THR A 282 -49.35 -33.79 33.05
N SER A 283 -48.41 -34.41 32.33
CA SER A 283 -48.11 -35.85 32.42
C SER A 283 -47.65 -36.23 33.83
N ARG A 284 -48.20 -37.32 34.37
CA ARG A 284 -47.66 -37.97 35.57
C ARG A 284 -46.34 -38.63 35.18
N ARG A 285 -45.33 -38.57 36.04
CA ARG A 285 -43.97 -39.10 35.78
C ARG A 285 -43.51 -39.97 36.94
N THR A 286 -42.80 -41.05 36.64
CA THR A 286 -42.07 -41.85 37.62
C THR A 286 -40.70 -42.29 37.09
N ASP A 287 -39.82 -42.65 38.01
CA ASP A 287 -38.46 -43.10 37.68
C ASP A 287 -38.51 -44.57 37.23
N VAL A 288 -37.64 -44.97 36.30
CA VAL A 288 -37.60 -46.32 35.70
C VAL A 288 -36.27 -46.98 36.02
N GLY A 289 -36.30 -48.27 36.38
CA GLY A 289 -35.08 -49.02 36.70
C GLY A 289 -34.27 -49.36 35.46
N VAL A 290 -32.94 -49.34 35.57
CA VAL A 290 -32.03 -49.73 34.49
C VAL A 290 -30.96 -50.68 35.03
N GLU A 291 -30.78 -51.81 34.36
CA GLU A 291 -29.77 -52.83 34.67
C GLU A 291 -28.90 -53.10 33.43
N ILE A 292 -27.59 -53.22 33.62
CA ILE A 292 -26.62 -53.59 32.59
C ILE A 292 -25.93 -54.89 32.98
N ASP A 293 -25.91 -55.86 32.07
CA ASP A 293 -25.13 -57.10 32.17
C ASP A 293 -24.36 -57.32 30.85
N ASP A 294 -23.06 -57.03 30.87
CA ASP A 294 -22.18 -57.01 29.68
C ASP A 294 -22.73 -56.16 28.51
N THR A 295 -23.36 -56.80 27.53
CA THR A 295 -23.98 -56.15 26.35
C THR A 295 -25.49 -56.00 26.45
N ASP A 296 -26.13 -56.61 27.45
CA ASP A 296 -27.57 -56.51 27.67
C ASP A 296 -27.91 -55.27 28.51
N LEU A 297 -28.84 -54.46 28.01
CA LEU A 297 -29.49 -53.37 28.74
C LEU A 297 -30.94 -53.79 29.02
N THR A 298 -31.32 -53.82 30.29
CA THR A 298 -32.70 -54.11 30.72
C THR A 298 -33.30 -52.90 31.40
N VAL A 299 -34.53 -52.56 31.03
CA VAL A 299 -35.26 -51.39 31.49
C VAL A 299 -36.55 -51.86 32.16
N LEU A 300 -36.65 -51.59 33.46
CA LEU A 300 -37.68 -52.08 34.37
C LEU A 300 -38.70 -50.98 34.62
N VAL A 301 -39.85 -51.08 33.95
CA VAL A 301 -40.93 -50.08 34.04
C VAL A 301 -41.58 -50.11 35.43
N ASP A 302 -42.13 -48.97 35.86
CA ASP A 302 -42.87 -48.93 37.12
C ASP A 302 -44.23 -49.61 36.98
N GLU A 303 -44.38 -50.78 37.58
CA GLU A 303 -45.62 -51.55 37.53
C GLU A 303 -46.80 -50.80 38.19
N THR A 304 -46.52 -49.99 39.22
CA THR A 304 -47.58 -49.33 40.01
C THR A 304 -48.36 -48.30 39.19
N MET A 305 -47.68 -47.57 38.30
CA MET A 305 -48.28 -46.61 37.39
C MET A 305 -48.90 -47.26 36.14
N LEU A 306 -48.40 -48.42 35.68
CA LEU A 306 -49.03 -49.15 34.57
C LEU A 306 -50.32 -49.89 34.99
N ASP A 307 -50.43 -50.29 36.25
CA ASP A 307 -51.62 -50.95 36.82
C ASP A 307 -52.62 -49.98 37.47
N ASP A 308 -52.29 -48.68 37.52
CA ASP A 308 -53.16 -47.62 38.04
C ASP A 308 -54.33 -47.35 37.08
N PRO A 309 -55.60 -47.48 37.51
CA PRO A 309 -56.77 -47.19 36.67
C PRO A 309 -56.90 -45.71 36.26
N GLU A 310 -56.16 -44.78 36.88
CA GLU A 310 -56.14 -43.36 36.49
C GLU A 310 -55.12 -43.03 35.39
N VAL A 311 -54.34 -44.02 34.90
CA VAL A 311 -53.32 -43.80 33.86
C VAL A 311 -53.93 -43.50 32.48
N THR A 312 -53.44 -42.43 31.85
CA THR A 312 -53.93 -41.97 30.54
C THR A 312 -53.03 -42.47 29.41
N TRP A 313 -53.56 -43.33 28.53
CA TRP A 313 -52.79 -43.94 27.44
C TRP A 313 -52.66 -42.99 26.23
N PRO A 314 -51.55 -43.04 25.46
CA PRO A 314 -50.40 -43.92 25.63
C PRO A 314 -49.51 -43.56 26.83
N VAL A 315 -48.74 -44.55 27.31
CA VAL A 315 -47.63 -44.35 28.26
C VAL A 315 -46.32 -44.48 27.49
N PHE A 316 -45.40 -43.54 27.70
CA PHE A 316 -44.08 -43.55 27.10
C PHE A 316 -43.04 -43.95 28.15
N VAL A 317 -42.13 -44.85 27.78
CA VAL A 317 -40.98 -45.27 28.58
C VAL A 317 -39.71 -44.83 27.86
N ASP A 318 -38.93 -43.98 28.51
CA ASP A 318 -37.66 -43.45 28.01
C ASP A 318 -36.49 -44.00 28.85
N PRO A 319 -35.72 -44.95 28.30
CA PRO A 319 -34.34 -45.17 28.65
C PRO A 319 -33.46 -44.36 27.67
N PRO A 320 -33.02 -43.15 28.06
CA PRO A 320 -32.34 -42.24 27.13
C PRO A 320 -30.97 -42.74 26.69
N PHE A 321 -30.52 -42.30 25.51
CA PHE A 321 -29.13 -42.43 25.02
C PHE A 321 -28.56 -41.09 24.55
N ASN A 322 -28.89 -40.03 25.29
CA ASN A 322 -28.57 -38.64 24.95
C ASN A 322 -27.05 -38.39 24.88
N GLY A 323 -26.65 -37.53 23.93
CA GLY A 323 -25.25 -37.18 23.69
C GLY A 323 -24.76 -35.93 24.43
N LEU A 324 -23.45 -35.90 24.71
CA LEU A 324 -22.70 -34.67 25.04
C LEU A 324 -22.57 -33.80 23.77
N ARG A 325 -22.56 -32.47 23.81
CA ARG A 325 -21.77 -31.59 24.71
C ARG A 325 -22.52 -30.28 25.04
N SER A 326 -23.59 -30.34 25.84
CA SER A 326 -24.43 -29.16 26.09
C SER A 326 -23.68 -28.00 26.79
N LYS A 327 -23.63 -26.84 26.11
CA LYS A 327 -23.26 -25.53 26.70
C LYS A 327 -24.36 -24.92 27.58
N TRP A 328 -25.31 -25.75 27.99
CA TRP A 328 -26.37 -25.48 28.93
C TRP A 328 -26.47 -26.63 29.94
N ALA A 329 -26.83 -26.28 31.17
CA ALA A 329 -27.09 -27.18 32.26
C ALA A 329 -28.24 -26.64 33.12
N TYR A 330 -28.95 -27.50 33.83
CA TYR A 330 -29.93 -27.12 34.83
C TYR A 330 -29.55 -27.67 36.20
N ALA A 331 -30.18 -27.19 37.27
CA ALA A 331 -30.19 -27.85 38.56
C ALA A 331 -31.59 -27.76 39.15
N ASN A 332 -31.98 -28.76 39.94
CA ASN A 332 -33.24 -28.72 40.66
C ASN A 332 -33.10 -29.15 42.12
N ASN A 333 -33.96 -28.62 43.00
CA ASN A 333 -33.83 -28.80 44.45
C ASN A 333 -34.19 -30.21 44.95
N ALA A 334 -34.83 -31.04 44.12
CA ALA A 334 -35.03 -32.47 44.38
C ALA A 334 -33.80 -33.31 44.02
N ASN A 335 -32.81 -32.72 43.33
CA ASN A 335 -31.68 -33.39 42.68
C ASN A 335 -32.07 -34.54 41.73
N LYS A 336 -33.31 -34.55 41.21
CA LYS A 336 -33.75 -35.56 40.25
C LYS A 336 -33.16 -35.30 38.86
N ASN A 337 -32.81 -36.36 38.15
CA ASN A 337 -32.21 -36.33 36.82
C ASN A 337 -33.28 -36.59 35.75
N TRP A 338 -34.08 -35.57 35.45
CA TRP A 338 -35.21 -35.64 34.53
C TRP A 338 -34.89 -35.04 33.18
N ASP A 339 -35.48 -35.56 32.10
CA ASP A 339 -35.53 -34.78 30.87
C ASP A 339 -36.43 -33.55 31.04
N VAL A 340 -35.86 -32.40 30.76
CA VAL A 340 -36.53 -31.09 30.66
C VAL A 340 -36.63 -30.62 29.21
N GLY A 341 -36.23 -31.49 28.27
CA GLY A 341 -36.21 -31.28 26.83
C GLY A 341 -35.16 -30.24 26.41
N ASN A 342 -35.36 -29.67 25.21
CA ASN A 342 -34.59 -28.52 24.73
C ASN A 342 -35.05 -27.18 25.36
N ARG A 343 -35.60 -27.21 26.58
CA ARG A 343 -36.20 -26.06 27.27
C ARG A 343 -35.49 -25.82 28.61
N ALA A 344 -34.99 -24.61 28.80
CA ALA A 344 -34.36 -24.16 30.03
C ALA A 344 -35.43 -23.74 31.06
N TRP A 345 -35.65 -24.60 32.06
CA TRP A 345 -36.64 -24.34 33.13
C TRP A 345 -36.05 -23.47 34.23
N VAL A 346 -36.86 -22.55 34.77
CA VAL A 346 -36.46 -21.61 35.82
C VAL A 346 -37.63 -21.35 36.77
N GLY A 347 -37.38 -21.39 38.08
CA GLY A 347 -38.39 -21.18 39.13
C GLY A 347 -39.09 -22.46 39.57
N ARG A 348 -40.08 -22.33 40.45
CA ARG A 348 -40.80 -23.49 41.01
C ARG A 348 -41.89 -23.98 40.06
N ASN A 349 -41.64 -25.14 39.47
CA ASN A 349 -42.58 -25.83 38.62
C ASN A 349 -43.83 -26.25 39.43
N SER A 350 -44.98 -26.23 38.77
CA SER A 350 -46.31 -26.50 39.35
C SER A 350 -46.63 -28.00 39.42
N TYR A 351 -46.16 -28.78 38.46
CA TYR A 351 -46.55 -30.18 38.27
C TYR A 351 -45.88 -31.13 39.28
N ASP A 352 -44.61 -30.90 39.58
CA ASP A 352 -43.78 -31.70 40.49
C ASP A 352 -43.45 -30.96 41.81
N ASN A 353 -43.82 -29.68 41.93
CA ASN A 353 -43.47 -28.78 43.04
C ASN A 353 -41.96 -28.52 43.23
N VAL A 354 -41.12 -28.89 42.26
CA VAL A 354 -39.66 -28.80 42.25
C VAL A 354 -39.20 -27.42 41.75
N LEU A 355 -38.11 -26.92 42.33
CA LEU A 355 -37.50 -25.63 42.01
C LEU A 355 -36.31 -25.81 41.06
N TYR A 356 -36.34 -25.12 39.93
CA TYR A 356 -35.32 -25.21 38.87
C TYR A 356 -34.50 -23.93 38.70
N ARG A 357 -33.24 -24.11 38.30
CA ARG A 357 -32.36 -23.09 37.73
C ARG A 357 -31.74 -23.60 36.45
N SER A 358 -31.47 -22.71 35.51
CA SER A 358 -30.74 -23.00 34.28
C SER A 358 -29.47 -22.16 34.19
N PHE A 359 -28.42 -22.73 33.61
CA PHE A 359 -27.07 -22.19 33.48
C PHE A 359 -26.60 -22.32 32.04
N PHE A 360 -25.90 -21.30 31.53
CA PHE A 360 -25.41 -21.25 30.15
C PHE A 360 -23.94 -20.85 30.14
N ASP A 361 -23.12 -21.58 29.36
CA ASP A 361 -21.67 -21.39 29.26
C ASP A 361 -21.29 -20.94 27.85
N PHE A 362 -20.92 -19.68 27.71
CA PHE A 362 -20.52 -19.11 26.44
C PHE A 362 -19.00 -19.12 26.31
N ASN A 363 -18.46 -19.69 25.23
CA ASN A 363 -17.05 -19.48 24.89
C ASN A 363 -16.83 -18.01 24.51
N ILE A 364 -15.85 -17.36 25.13
CA ILE A 364 -15.50 -15.96 24.87
C ILE A 364 -14.03 -15.83 24.43
N SER A 365 -13.50 -16.86 23.77
CA SER A 365 -12.08 -16.95 23.37
C SER A 365 -11.60 -15.76 22.55
N THR A 366 -12.40 -15.31 21.60
CA THR A 366 -12.07 -14.21 20.68
C THR A 366 -11.89 -12.87 21.41
N LEU A 367 -12.42 -12.73 22.63
CA LEU A 367 -12.32 -11.50 23.43
C LEU A 367 -11.01 -11.36 24.23
N ARG A 368 -10.19 -12.42 24.36
CA ARG A 368 -9.08 -12.52 25.35
C ARG A 368 -7.91 -11.52 25.22
N HIS A 369 -7.92 -10.65 24.22
CA HIS A 369 -6.84 -9.67 23.98
C HIS A 369 -6.89 -8.52 25.01
N ALA A 370 -5.73 -8.07 25.46
CA ALA A 370 -5.61 -6.96 26.41
C ALA A 370 -6.08 -5.61 25.82
N GLU A 371 -6.10 -5.52 24.49
CA GLU A 371 -6.62 -4.43 23.67
C GLU A 371 -8.17 -4.39 23.58
N THR A 372 -8.87 -5.51 23.87
CA THR A 372 -10.32 -5.63 23.67
C THR A 372 -11.11 -4.69 24.58
N THR A 373 -11.89 -3.80 23.96
CA THR A 373 -12.91 -3.00 24.63
C THR A 373 -14.29 -3.49 24.24
N VAL A 374 -15.10 -3.86 25.24
CA VAL A 374 -16.49 -4.28 25.02
C VAL A 374 -17.37 -3.03 24.95
N LEU A 375 -17.97 -2.79 23.78
CA LEU A 375 -18.83 -1.64 23.51
C LEU A 375 -20.26 -1.91 23.99
N SER A 376 -20.76 -3.14 23.78
CA SER A 376 -22.00 -3.66 24.34
C SER A 376 -21.91 -5.17 24.54
N ALA A 377 -22.66 -5.69 25.50
CA ALA A 377 -22.87 -7.13 25.66
C ALA A 377 -24.34 -7.36 26.04
N LYS A 378 -24.97 -8.34 25.43
CA LYS A 378 -26.33 -8.77 25.74
C LYS A 378 -26.45 -10.28 25.79
N VAL A 379 -27.26 -10.80 26.71
CA VAL A 379 -27.75 -12.17 26.64
C VAL A 379 -29.19 -12.11 26.15
N THR A 380 -29.50 -12.84 25.09
CA THR A 380 -30.84 -12.91 24.49
C THR A 380 -31.36 -14.33 24.55
N MET A 381 -32.63 -14.50 24.93
CA MET A 381 -33.30 -15.81 24.97
C MET A 381 -34.78 -15.64 24.69
N VAL A 382 -35.42 -16.66 24.10
CA VAL A 382 -36.86 -16.62 23.84
C VAL A 382 -37.61 -17.46 24.88
N LEU A 383 -38.59 -16.84 25.52
CA LEU A 383 -39.50 -17.42 26.50
C LEU A 383 -40.61 -18.19 25.77
N ASP A 384 -40.59 -19.51 25.92
CA ASP A 384 -41.57 -20.50 25.43
C ASP A 384 -42.86 -20.46 26.26
N HIS A 385 -42.74 -20.30 27.58
CA HIS A 385 -43.90 -20.31 28.48
C HIS A 385 -43.60 -19.67 29.84
N SER A 386 -44.64 -19.17 30.49
CA SER A 386 -44.65 -18.75 31.90
C SER A 386 -45.98 -19.02 32.57
N TRP A 387 -45.95 -19.44 33.84
CA TRP A 387 -47.15 -19.67 34.65
C TRP A 387 -48.04 -18.42 34.79
N SER A 388 -47.43 -17.24 34.91
CA SER A 388 -48.16 -15.99 35.09
C SER A 388 -48.57 -15.37 33.76
N CYS A 389 -49.85 -15.02 33.65
CA CYS A 389 -50.39 -14.21 32.56
C CYS A 389 -49.90 -12.76 32.55
N ASP A 390 -49.50 -12.25 33.72
CA ASP A 390 -48.85 -10.93 33.85
C ASP A 390 -47.31 -11.07 33.75
N PRO A 391 -46.59 -10.05 33.24
CA PRO A 391 -45.13 -10.01 33.22
C PRO A 391 -44.51 -10.28 34.60
N THR A 392 -43.72 -11.34 34.72
CA THR A 392 -42.94 -11.63 35.94
C THR A 392 -41.45 -11.63 35.70
N ALA A 393 -40.70 -11.16 36.70
CA ALA A 393 -39.26 -10.96 36.60
C ALA A 393 -38.45 -12.27 36.63
N VAL A 394 -37.41 -12.29 35.81
CA VAL A 394 -36.29 -13.23 35.84
C VAL A 394 -34.99 -12.42 35.87
N HIS A 395 -34.02 -12.89 36.64
CA HIS A 395 -32.73 -12.24 36.81
C HIS A 395 -31.61 -13.10 36.22
N LEU A 396 -30.72 -12.46 35.48
CA LEU A 396 -29.48 -13.02 35.00
C LEU A 396 -28.38 -12.74 36.03
N TYR A 397 -27.59 -13.75 36.38
CA TYR A 397 -26.50 -13.61 37.34
C TYR A 397 -25.24 -14.34 36.90
N ARG A 398 -24.06 -13.85 37.31
CA ARG A 398 -22.79 -14.55 37.09
C ARG A 398 -22.66 -15.68 38.12
N THR A 399 -22.30 -16.88 37.69
CA THR A 399 -22.10 -18.00 38.60
C THR A 399 -20.79 -17.87 39.39
N ASN A 400 -20.69 -18.60 40.51
CA ASN A 400 -19.50 -18.65 41.36
C ASN A 400 -18.26 -19.24 40.65
N THR A 401 -18.48 -20.11 39.67
CA THR A 401 -17.47 -20.76 38.82
C THR A 401 -17.85 -20.65 37.34
N ASP A 402 -16.83 -20.61 36.46
CA ASP A 402 -17.01 -20.63 35.01
C ASP A 402 -16.76 -22.04 34.44
N GLY A 403 -17.26 -22.29 33.22
CA GLY A 403 -17.27 -23.58 32.56
C GLY A 403 -18.39 -24.49 33.07
N ILE A 404 -19.19 -25.06 32.17
CA ILE A 404 -20.06 -26.20 32.50
C ILE A 404 -19.20 -27.47 32.35
N THR A 405 -18.93 -28.13 33.48
CA THR A 405 -18.00 -29.29 33.58
C THR A 405 -18.71 -30.61 33.84
N VAL A 406 -20.03 -30.67 33.69
CA VAL A 406 -20.76 -31.95 33.78
C VAL A 406 -20.60 -32.69 32.45
N SER A 407 -20.26 -33.97 32.53
CA SER A 407 -20.71 -34.94 31.51
C SER A 407 -22.25 -34.89 31.40
N SER A 408 -22.87 -35.34 30.30
CA SER A 408 -24.26 -35.00 30.00
C SER A 408 -25.33 -35.58 30.97
N GLY A 409 -26.60 -35.39 30.61
CA GLY A 409 -27.73 -35.37 31.55
C GLY A 409 -28.09 -33.94 31.98
N ALA A 410 -27.24 -32.95 31.67
CA ALA A 410 -27.41 -31.51 31.93
C ALA A 410 -27.64 -31.11 33.41
N ARG A 411 -27.86 -32.06 34.32
CA ARG A 411 -28.19 -31.85 35.72
C ARG A 411 -26.95 -31.62 36.58
N MET A 412 -26.83 -30.44 37.15
CA MET A 412 -25.93 -30.17 38.27
C MET A 412 -26.63 -30.42 39.61
N ASN A 413 -25.86 -30.84 40.62
CA ASN A 413 -26.32 -30.77 42.00
C ASN A 413 -26.77 -29.36 42.38
N TRP A 414 -27.89 -29.27 43.10
CA TRP A 414 -28.51 -28.01 43.52
C TRP A 414 -27.54 -27.05 44.25
N SER A 415 -26.61 -27.62 45.00
CA SER A 415 -25.58 -26.91 45.77
C SER A 415 -24.39 -26.44 44.94
N THR A 416 -24.20 -26.89 43.69
CA THR A 416 -23.02 -26.55 42.87
C THR A 416 -22.97 -25.06 42.52
N ARG A 417 -24.14 -24.47 42.20
CA ARG A 417 -24.29 -23.08 41.76
C ARG A 417 -25.41 -22.38 42.54
N PRO A 418 -25.17 -22.01 43.82
CA PRO A 418 -26.14 -21.24 44.60
C PRO A 418 -26.39 -19.86 43.97
N LEU A 419 -27.51 -19.22 44.31
CA LEU A 419 -27.70 -17.80 44.01
C LEU A 419 -26.59 -16.99 44.68
N PRO A 420 -26.02 -15.99 44.01
CA PRO A 420 -24.90 -15.26 44.55
C PRO A 420 -25.41 -14.11 45.45
N SER A 421 -24.62 -13.73 46.45
CA SER A 421 -24.93 -12.58 47.33
C SER A 421 -24.67 -11.22 46.67
N SER A 422 -24.07 -11.21 45.47
CA SER A 422 -23.76 -10.06 44.61
C SER A 422 -23.60 -10.55 43.17
N HIS A 423 -23.29 -9.69 42.19
CA HIS A 423 -23.15 -10.07 40.76
C HIS A 423 -24.45 -10.52 40.05
N TRP A 424 -25.57 -9.91 40.40
CA TRP A 424 -26.72 -9.77 39.50
C TRP A 424 -26.28 -8.93 38.28
N LEU A 425 -26.45 -9.48 37.08
CA LEU A 425 -25.96 -8.89 35.84
C LEU A 425 -27.01 -7.99 35.19
N ASP A 426 -28.25 -8.47 35.14
CA ASP A 426 -29.41 -7.72 34.65
C ASP A 426 -30.73 -8.44 35.02
N SER A 427 -31.87 -7.82 34.70
CA SER A 427 -33.21 -8.39 34.90
C SER A 427 -34.13 -8.13 33.72
N TRP A 428 -34.98 -9.08 33.39
CA TRP A 428 -36.05 -8.93 32.40
C TRP A 428 -37.39 -9.34 33.01
N SER A 429 -38.50 -8.76 32.54
CA SER A 429 -39.84 -9.12 32.99
C SER A 429 -40.78 -9.25 31.80
N GLY A 430 -41.49 -10.37 31.75
CA GLY A 430 -42.39 -10.72 30.65
C GLY A 430 -43.04 -12.08 30.86
N ASN A 431 -43.87 -12.47 29.91
CA ASN A 431 -44.76 -13.61 29.96
C ASN A 431 -45.01 -14.16 28.53
N ALA A 432 -45.28 -15.46 28.44
CA ALA A 432 -45.69 -16.17 27.24
C ALA A 432 -46.58 -17.34 27.67
N ASN A 433 -47.66 -17.61 26.93
CA ASN A 433 -48.67 -18.62 27.22
C ASN A 433 -49.43 -18.91 25.92
N GLU A 434 -48.83 -19.73 25.06
CA GLU A 434 -49.36 -19.99 23.72
C GLU A 434 -50.61 -20.90 23.77
N ALA A 435 -50.68 -21.82 24.74
CA ALA A 435 -51.83 -22.69 25.02
C ALA A 435 -53.15 -21.98 25.40
N GLY A 436 -53.18 -20.64 25.42
CA GLY A 436 -54.40 -19.84 25.63
C GLY A 436 -54.89 -19.79 27.07
N GLY A 437 -54.12 -20.29 28.04
CA GLY A 437 -54.46 -20.37 29.47
C GLY A 437 -54.61 -19.03 30.20
N CYS A 438 -54.51 -17.93 29.48
CA CYS A 438 -54.74 -16.58 29.97
C CYS A 438 -56.01 -15.94 29.38
N GLY A 439 -56.87 -16.74 28.72
CA GLY A 439 -58.04 -16.26 27.96
C GLY A 439 -57.70 -15.58 26.63
N THR A 440 -56.41 -15.33 26.38
CA THR A 440 -55.83 -14.86 25.11
C THR A 440 -54.48 -15.55 24.92
N ILE A 441 -54.16 -15.97 23.70
CA ILE A 441 -52.83 -16.47 23.32
C ILE A 441 -51.80 -15.36 23.57
N GLN A 442 -50.76 -15.68 24.33
CA GLN A 442 -49.62 -14.80 24.59
C GLN A 442 -48.38 -15.41 23.91
N PRO A 443 -47.89 -14.83 22.80
CA PRO A 443 -46.85 -15.45 21.98
C PRO A 443 -45.48 -15.46 22.66
N ASP A 444 -44.60 -16.29 22.12
CA ASP A 444 -43.14 -16.31 22.29
C ASP A 444 -42.55 -14.90 22.54
N ALA A 445 -41.88 -14.70 23.68
CA ALA A 445 -41.35 -13.39 24.08
C ALA A 445 -39.81 -13.39 24.13
N THR A 446 -39.16 -12.43 23.45
CA THR A 446 -37.70 -12.30 23.51
C THR A 446 -37.27 -11.54 24.77
N ALA A 447 -36.62 -12.25 25.69
CA ALA A 447 -35.91 -11.65 26.80
C ALA A 447 -34.53 -11.14 26.35
N VAL A 448 -34.24 -9.88 26.66
CA VAL A 448 -32.96 -9.23 26.39
C VAL A 448 -32.42 -8.69 27.71
N PHE A 449 -31.24 -9.15 28.08
CA PHE A 449 -30.44 -8.64 29.19
C PHE A 449 -29.27 -7.87 28.58
N GLU A 450 -29.22 -6.55 28.73
CA GLU A 450 -28.24 -5.66 28.07
C GLU A 450 -27.71 -4.53 28.99
N GLY A 451 -27.98 -4.63 30.29
CA GLY A 451 -27.55 -3.67 31.30
C GLY A 451 -26.03 -3.48 31.40
N ASN A 452 -25.61 -2.28 31.79
CA ASN A 452 -24.18 -1.93 31.91
C ASN A 452 -23.39 -2.86 32.85
N THR A 453 -24.02 -3.49 33.83
CA THR A 453 -23.34 -4.46 34.72
C THR A 453 -22.89 -5.71 33.95
N LEU A 454 -23.75 -6.29 33.10
CA LEU A 454 -23.38 -7.38 32.17
C LEU A 454 -22.19 -6.97 31.29
N LYS A 455 -22.28 -5.82 30.61
CA LYS A 455 -21.19 -5.31 29.76
C LYS A 455 -19.87 -5.17 30.52
N ASN A 456 -19.90 -4.58 31.71
CA ASN A 456 -18.71 -4.34 32.52
C ASN A 456 -18.11 -5.65 33.06
N ASP A 457 -18.94 -6.64 33.37
CA ASP A 457 -18.52 -7.96 33.82
C ASP A 457 -17.88 -8.75 32.67
N VAL A 458 -18.51 -8.81 31.48
CA VAL A 458 -17.90 -9.39 30.25
C VAL A 458 -16.56 -8.70 29.91
N GLN A 459 -16.48 -7.38 30.00
CA GLN A 459 -15.23 -6.63 29.83
C GLN A 459 -14.15 -7.04 30.84
N ALA A 460 -14.52 -7.27 32.11
CA ALA A 460 -13.60 -7.74 33.13
C ALA A 460 -13.11 -9.17 32.84
N ARG A 461 -13.99 -10.04 32.30
CA ARG A 461 -13.63 -11.40 31.88
C ARG A 461 -12.69 -11.42 30.67
N ALA A 462 -12.92 -10.57 29.67
CA ALA A 462 -12.02 -10.37 28.55
C ALA A 462 -10.60 -9.95 29.01
N ARG A 463 -10.51 -8.98 29.94
CA ARG A 463 -9.24 -8.52 30.53
C ARG A 463 -8.53 -9.55 31.39
N ALA A 464 -9.28 -10.48 31.99
CA ALA A 464 -8.74 -11.64 32.69
C ALA A 464 -8.34 -12.78 31.75
N SER A 465 -8.40 -12.58 30.42
CA SER A 465 -8.20 -13.59 29.38
C SER A 465 -9.01 -14.87 29.61
N ALA A 466 -10.23 -14.72 30.15
CA ALA A 466 -11.11 -15.84 30.44
C ALA A 466 -11.51 -16.59 29.16
N THR A 467 -11.66 -17.91 29.29
CA THR A 467 -12.03 -18.79 28.18
C THR A 467 -13.55 -18.86 28.01
N THR A 468 -14.26 -18.87 29.13
CA THR A 468 -15.69 -19.10 29.23
C THR A 468 -16.36 -17.98 30.04
N TYR A 469 -17.66 -17.81 29.78
CA TYR A 469 -18.54 -16.89 30.47
C TYR A 469 -19.81 -17.63 30.87
N THR A 470 -19.93 -17.98 32.15
CA THR A 470 -21.07 -18.76 32.63
C THR A 470 -22.05 -17.93 33.45
N VAL A 471 -23.32 -17.99 33.05
CA VAL A 471 -24.43 -17.26 33.67
C VAL A 471 -25.49 -18.23 34.16
N GLY A 472 -26.27 -17.80 35.15
CA GLY A 472 -27.46 -18.50 35.64
C GLY A 472 -28.72 -17.63 35.53
N LEU A 473 -29.87 -18.28 35.49
CA LEU A 473 -31.19 -17.66 35.57
C LEU A 473 -31.86 -17.95 36.90
N CYS A 474 -32.50 -16.91 37.46
CA CYS A 474 -33.26 -16.96 38.70
C CYS A 474 -34.63 -16.32 38.50
N ALA A 475 -35.69 -17.08 38.76
CA ALA A 475 -37.08 -16.60 38.68
C ALA A 475 -37.45 -15.80 39.94
N CYS A 476 -36.68 -14.77 40.28
CA CYS A 476 -36.73 -14.05 41.56
C CYS A 476 -36.95 -12.54 41.38
N ASN A 477 -37.10 -11.81 42.50
CA ASN A 477 -37.12 -10.35 42.52
C ASN A 477 -35.70 -9.76 42.47
N SER A 478 -35.61 -8.43 42.48
CA SER A 478 -34.34 -7.66 42.52
C SER A 478 -33.47 -7.87 43.77
N SER A 479 -33.97 -8.61 44.76
CA SER A 479 -33.26 -9.00 45.98
C SER A 479 -32.82 -10.48 45.97
N GLY A 480 -33.10 -11.23 44.90
CA GLY A 480 -32.87 -12.68 44.83
C GLY A 480 -33.94 -13.53 45.53
N GLU A 481 -35.04 -12.92 45.98
CA GLU A 481 -36.11 -13.57 46.74
C GLU A 481 -37.24 -14.09 45.83
N TYR A 482 -38.13 -14.90 46.40
CA TYR A 482 -39.36 -15.41 45.75
C TYR A 482 -39.15 -16.41 44.61
N GLU A 483 -37.95 -16.96 44.41
CA GLU A 483 -37.68 -18.01 43.39
C GLU A 483 -38.59 -19.24 43.52
N SER A 484 -39.03 -19.55 44.75
CA SER A 484 -39.98 -20.61 45.09
C SER A 484 -41.46 -20.26 44.83
N SER A 485 -41.76 -19.05 44.35
CA SER A 485 -43.12 -18.61 44.03
C SER A 485 -43.52 -19.11 42.64
N GLN A 486 -44.53 -19.99 42.62
CA GLN A 486 -45.04 -20.66 41.41
C GLN A 486 -45.36 -19.70 40.27
N ASN A 487 -45.87 -18.49 40.57
CA ASN A 487 -46.17 -17.46 39.57
C ASN A 487 -44.95 -16.88 38.83
N ARG A 488 -43.73 -17.27 39.20
CA ARG A 488 -42.50 -16.86 38.51
C ARG A 488 -41.91 -17.93 37.59
N TRP A 489 -42.49 -19.14 37.56
CA TRP A 489 -42.00 -20.24 36.73
C TRP A 489 -42.03 -19.91 35.23
N LYS A 490 -40.95 -20.29 34.52
CA LYS A 490 -40.68 -19.99 33.12
C LYS A 490 -39.94 -21.14 32.41
N LYS A 491 -40.21 -21.30 31.11
CA LYS A 491 -39.46 -22.13 30.15
C LYS A 491 -38.85 -21.24 29.06
N PHE A 492 -37.57 -21.42 28.74
CA PHE A 492 -36.88 -20.70 27.64
C PHE A 492 -36.31 -21.68 26.60
N PHE A 493 -36.33 -21.32 25.32
CA PHE A 493 -35.72 -22.11 24.24
C PHE A 493 -34.19 -22.08 24.32
N THR A 494 -33.55 -23.24 24.51
CA THR A 494 -32.07 -23.34 24.55
C THR A 494 -31.45 -23.00 23.18
N ASN A 495 -32.10 -23.41 22.09
CA ASN A 495 -31.67 -23.10 20.72
C ASN A 495 -31.98 -21.67 20.26
N LYS A 496 -32.68 -20.87 21.08
CA LYS A 496 -32.85 -19.42 20.85
C LYS A 496 -32.11 -18.59 21.91
N THR A 497 -31.13 -19.18 22.61
CA THR A 497 -30.34 -18.51 23.68
C THR A 497 -28.91 -18.20 23.23
N TYR A 498 -28.51 -16.93 23.35
CA TYR A 498 -27.24 -16.40 22.84
C TYR A 498 -26.62 -15.37 23.79
N LEU A 499 -25.28 -15.33 23.84
CA LEU A 499 -24.51 -14.16 24.24
C LEU A 499 -24.08 -13.42 22.96
N VAL A 500 -24.38 -12.13 22.86
CA VAL A 500 -23.95 -11.27 21.76
C VAL A 500 -23.10 -10.14 22.33
N VAL A 501 -21.87 -10.01 21.86
CA VAL A 501 -20.90 -9.01 22.34
C VAL A 501 -20.42 -8.20 21.15
N THR A 502 -20.69 -6.88 21.17
CA THR A 502 -20.04 -5.96 20.25
C THR A 502 -18.78 -5.41 20.91
N TYR A 503 -17.63 -5.61 20.27
CA TYR A 503 -16.32 -5.23 20.76
C TYR A 503 -15.50 -4.56 19.66
N ASP A 504 -14.37 -4.01 20.09
CA ASP A 504 -13.38 -3.33 19.25
C ASP A 504 -12.01 -3.47 19.96
N ARG A 505 -10.89 -3.34 19.23
CA ARG A 505 -9.51 -3.44 19.74
C ARG A 505 -8.80 -2.14 19.37
N LYS A 506 -8.23 -1.47 20.37
CA LYS A 506 -7.57 -0.15 20.19
C LYS A 506 -6.54 -0.16 19.02
N PRO A 507 -6.35 0.97 18.32
CA PRO A 507 -5.41 1.08 17.22
C PRO A 507 -3.98 0.66 17.58
N ASN A 508 -3.26 0.13 16.61
CA ASN A 508 -1.84 -0.18 16.76
C ASN A 508 -1.03 1.12 16.95
N ALA A 509 0.13 1.01 17.63
CA ALA A 509 1.03 2.14 17.79
C ALA A 509 1.52 2.63 16.41
N PRO A 510 1.40 3.93 16.06
CA PRO A 510 1.86 4.42 14.77
C PRO A 510 3.36 4.17 14.53
N VAL A 511 3.73 3.79 13.32
CA VAL A 511 5.12 3.55 12.92
C VAL A 511 5.64 4.79 12.20
N ALA A 512 6.53 5.53 12.86
CA ALA A 512 7.12 6.74 12.30
C ALA A 512 7.89 6.47 10.99
N LEU A 513 7.75 7.35 10.01
CA LEU A 513 8.46 7.27 8.74
C LEU A 513 9.65 8.23 8.68
N ALA A 514 10.64 7.86 7.86
CA ALA A 514 11.77 8.69 7.53
C ALA A 514 11.37 9.92 6.69
N PHE A 515 12.13 11.00 6.82
CA PHE A 515 12.00 12.23 6.01
C PHE A 515 12.48 12.06 4.56
N SER A 516 12.95 10.87 4.16
CA SER A 516 13.43 10.57 2.80
C SER A 516 12.36 10.69 1.71
N ALA A 517 11.07 10.62 2.09
CA ALA A 517 9.94 10.88 1.22
C ALA A 517 9.53 12.38 1.14
N THR A 518 10.33 13.28 1.72
CA THR A 518 10.07 14.73 1.75
C THR A 518 11.31 15.51 1.30
N THR A 519 11.10 16.75 0.85
CA THR A 519 12.21 17.68 0.55
C THR A 519 12.81 18.36 1.79
N ASP A 520 12.37 17.96 2.99
CA ASP A 520 12.78 18.55 4.28
C ASP A 520 14.15 18.02 4.75
N CYS A 521 14.65 16.94 4.16
CA CYS A 521 15.93 16.30 4.50
C CYS A 521 16.75 15.95 3.23
N TYR A 522 18.05 15.68 3.42
CA TYR A 522 18.94 15.20 2.35
C TYR A 522 19.70 13.90 2.67
N LYS A 523 20.49 13.83 3.76
CA LYS A 523 21.28 12.63 4.10
C LYS A 523 20.89 11.97 5.44
N ALA A 524 20.59 12.76 6.47
CA ALA A 524 20.26 12.25 7.80
C ALA A 524 18.73 12.18 8.00
N CYS A 525 18.04 11.26 7.33
CA CYS A 525 16.57 11.29 7.23
C CYS A 525 15.79 10.31 8.14
N THR A 526 16.50 9.49 8.90
CA THR A 526 15.97 8.57 9.93
C THR A 526 16.39 9.04 11.31
N SER A 527 15.57 8.84 12.35
CA SER A 527 15.90 9.23 13.73
C SER A 527 17.27 8.70 14.19
N PRO A 528 18.23 9.54 14.64
CA PRO A 528 18.17 11.00 14.72
C PRO A 528 18.26 11.69 13.34
N ALA A 529 17.17 12.33 12.93
CA ALA A 529 17.07 12.99 11.63
C ALA A 529 17.51 14.46 11.73
N VAL A 530 17.95 15.07 10.63
CA VAL A 530 18.24 16.51 10.52
C VAL A 530 17.48 17.09 9.34
N VAL A 531 16.69 18.15 9.59
CA VAL A 531 15.85 18.79 8.57
C VAL A 531 16.21 20.26 8.34
N ARG A 532 16.10 20.68 7.08
CA ARG A 532 16.39 22.05 6.60
C ARG A 532 15.23 23.04 6.70
N THR A 533 14.34 22.82 7.65
CA THR A 533 13.14 23.64 7.82
C THR A 533 12.67 23.65 9.28
N THR A 534 12.19 24.81 9.74
CA THR A 534 11.51 24.97 11.03
C THR A 534 10.07 24.44 11.02
N THR A 535 9.60 23.98 9.86
CA THR A 535 8.22 23.51 9.63
C THR A 535 8.17 22.17 8.87
N PRO A 536 8.84 21.11 9.37
CA PRO A 536 8.94 19.83 8.68
C PRO A 536 7.60 19.07 8.65
N THR A 537 7.50 18.13 7.71
CA THR A 537 6.33 17.26 7.56
C THR A 537 6.58 15.92 8.26
N LEU A 538 5.89 15.68 9.38
CA LEU A 538 5.94 14.42 10.11
C LEU A 538 4.98 13.42 9.45
N ARG A 539 5.41 12.16 9.32
CA ARG A 539 4.59 11.08 8.74
C ARG A 539 4.70 9.82 9.58
N ALA A 540 3.60 9.11 9.75
CA ALA A 540 3.57 7.81 10.41
C ALA A 540 2.59 6.88 9.69
N ASN A 541 2.98 5.62 9.51
CA ASN A 541 2.04 4.57 9.13
C ASN A 541 1.13 4.27 10.32
N VAL A 542 -0.15 4.16 10.04
CA VAL A 542 -1.22 3.93 11.02
C VAL A 542 -2.01 2.71 10.58
N SER A 543 -2.40 1.89 11.54
CA SER A 543 -3.18 0.68 11.32
C SER A 543 -4.04 0.42 12.53
N ASP A 544 -5.16 -0.21 12.28
CA ASP A 544 -6.09 -0.71 13.26
C ASP A 544 -6.26 -2.22 13.02
N PRO A 545 -6.48 -3.06 14.04
CA PRO A 545 -6.82 -4.47 13.82
C PRO A 545 -7.99 -4.70 12.86
N TYR A 546 -8.91 -3.72 12.71
CA TYR A 546 -10.15 -3.87 11.95
C TYR A 546 -10.43 -2.73 10.97
N ASN A 547 -9.36 -2.07 10.49
CA ASN A 547 -9.41 -0.94 9.58
C ASN A 547 -10.19 0.27 10.16
N GLY A 548 -11.05 0.94 9.40
CA GLY A 548 -11.75 2.15 9.87
C GLY A 548 -10.95 3.46 9.73
N ASN A 549 -11.34 4.51 10.45
CA ASN A 549 -10.85 5.89 10.27
C ASN A 549 -10.10 6.45 11.49
N LEU A 550 -8.77 6.40 11.42
CA LEU A 550 -7.88 6.81 12.49
C LEU A 550 -7.60 8.31 12.52
N ARG A 551 -7.92 8.95 13.65
CA ARG A 551 -7.56 10.32 14.01
C ARG A 551 -6.19 10.33 14.69
N THR A 552 -5.17 10.75 13.94
CA THR A 552 -3.77 10.69 14.37
C THR A 552 -3.29 12.02 14.93
N THR A 553 -2.90 12.00 16.21
CA THR A 553 -2.25 13.12 16.89
C THR A 553 -0.73 12.97 16.83
N PHE A 554 -0.04 14.01 16.41
CA PHE A 554 1.40 14.19 16.50
C PHE A 554 1.72 15.20 17.60
N GLU A 555 2.82 14.99 18.32
CA GLU A 555 3.40 15.99 19.22
C GLU A 555 4.91 16.11 19.02
N VAL A 556 5.43 17.33 19.23
CA VAL A 556 6.86 17.68 19.17
C VAL A 556 7.23 18.37 20.48
N ARG A 557 8.26 17.85 21.17
CA ARG A 557 8.70 18.29 22.50
C ARG A 557 10.20 18.55 22.55
N THR A 558 10.64 19.26 23.59
CA THR A 558 12.06 19.60 23.84
C THR A 558 12.92 18.44 24.35
N SER A 559 12.31 17.38 24.88
CA SER A 559 13.00 16.12 25.21
C SER A 559 12.07 14.92 25.00
N ALA A 560 12.61 13.70 25.00
CA ALA A 560 11.87 12.44 24.87
C ALA A 560 11.03 12.09 26.12
N SER A 561 10.22 13.03 26.61
CA SER A 561 9.38 12.89 27.80
C SER A 561 8.02 13.55 27.61
N ALA A 562 6.96 12.89 28.07
CA ALA A 562 5.60 13.43 28.09
C ALA A 562 5.44 14.65 29.03
N SER A 563 6.39 14.88 29.95
CA SER A 563 6.43 16.06 30.81
C SER A 563 7.25 17.23 30.23
N ALA A 564 7.97 17.03 29.13
CA ALA A 564 8.73 18.09 28.47
C ALA A 564 7.82 19.12 27.81
N THR A 565 8.33 20.33 27.57
CA THR A 565 7.58 21.40 26.92
C THR A 565 7.07 20.95 25.55
N LEU A 566 5.75 21.03 25.35
CA LEU A 566 5.11 20.85 24.05
C LEU A 566 5.42 22.08 23.18
N VAL A 567 6.12 21.87 22.07
CA VAL A 567 6.55 22.92 21.14
C VAL A 567 5.51 23.07 20.03
N ALA A 568 5.01 21.95 19.50
CA ALA A 568 3.94 21.90 18.52
C ALA A 568 3.18 20.56 18.62
N GLY A 569 1.92 20.57 18.21
CA GLY A 569 1.10 19.36 18.08
C GLY A 569 -0.26 19.68 17.44
N ASN A 570 -0.99 18.66 16.99
CA ASN A 570 -2.28 18.80 16.31
C ASN A 570 -3.46 18.20 17.08
N ALA A 571 -3.38 18.05 18.41
CA ALA A 571 -4.44 17.44 19.22
C ALA A 571 -5.82 18.12 19.09
N SER A 572 -5.86 19.41 18.73
CA SER A 572 -7.09 20.17 18.46
C SER A 572 -7.67 19.95 17.05
N ALA A 573 -6.87 19.44 16.10
CA ALA A 573 -7.28 19.07 14.75
C ALA A 573 -6.43 17.89 14.24
N PRO A 574 -6.67 16.66 14.74
CA PRO A 574 -5.89 15.48 14.37
C PRO A 574 -6.02 15.14 12.87
N THR A 575 -5.02 14.48 12.30
CA THR A 575 -5.08 14.03 10.90
C THR A 575 -5.93 12.78 10.81
N THR A 576 -7.08 12.82 10.11
CA THR A 576 -7.88 11.63 9.81
C THR A 576 -7.28 10.87 8.63
N THR A 577 -7.10 9.55 8.79
CA THR A 577 -6.52 8.65 7.79
C THR A 577 -7.27 7.31 7.85
N ALA A 578 -7.70 6.76 6.71
CA ALA A 578 -8.20 5.40 6.66
C ALA A 578 -7.06 4.41 7.02
N ALA A 579 -7.39 3.34 7.76
CA ALA A 579 -6.47 2.28 8.11
C ALA A 579 -6.59 1.09 7.14
N PRO A 580 -5.46 0.44 6.76
CA PRO A 580 -4.09 0.88 6.96
C PRO A 580 -3.73 2.08 6.06
N GLY A 581 -2.92 3.01 6.55
CA GLY A 581 -2.56 4.21 5.78
C GLY A 581 -1.37 4.98 6.34
N THR A 582 -1.05 6.13 5.74
CA THR A 582 -0.01 7.04 6.25
C THR A 582 -0.59 8.38 6.69
N ALA A 583 -0.67 8.60 7.99
CA ALA A 583 -0.97 9.91 8.54
C ALA A 583 0.18 10.89 8.27
N SER A 584 -0.15 12.11 7.86
CA SER A 584 0.80 13.17 7.54
C SER A 584 0.39 14.48 8.21
N TRP A 585 1.35 15.19 8.81
CA TRP A 585 1.10 16.48 9.44
C TRP A 585 2.31 17.41 9.28
N ARG A 586 2.06 18.64 8.82
CA ARG A 586 3.09 19.67 8.69
C ARG A 586 3.14 20.51 9.97
N VAL A 587 4.31 20.56 10.61
CA VAL A 587 4.54 21.40 11.79
C VAL A 587 4.32 22.87 11.38
N PRO A 588 3.42 23.63 12.03
CA PRO A 588 3.05 24.97 11.56
C PRO A 588 4.12 26.02 11.83
N SER A 589 4.74 25.99 13.02
CA SER A 589 5.83 26.86 13.46
C SER A 589 6.37 26.36 14.82
N GLY A 590 7.36 27.05 15.38
CA GLY A 590 7.82 26.85 16.76
C GLY A 590 9.16 26.11 16.91
N LEU A 591 9.67 25.48 15.85
CA LEU A 591 11.02 24.90 15.88
C LEU A 591 12.08 25.98 15.58
N ALA A 592 13.20 25.94 16.29
CA ALA A 592 14.31 26.86 16.14
C ALA A 592 15.52 26.19 15.48
N ASN A 593 16.28 26.97 14.69
CA ASN A 593 17.55 26.54 14.12
C ASN A 593 18.56 26.14 15.21
N GLY A 594 19.39 25.13 14.95
CA GLY A 594 20.40 24.60 15.88
C GLY A 594 19.82 23.86 17.09
N SER A 595 18.52 23.56 17.11
CA SER A 595 17.84 22.87 18.22
C SER A 595 17.49 21.43 17.87
N THR A 596 17.48 20.57 18.91
CA THR A 596 17.02 19.18 18.82
C THR A 596 15.67 19.03 19.50
N TYR A 597 14.75 18.38 18.81
CA TYR A 597 13.39 18.07 19.26
C TYR A 597 13.12 16.57 19.19
N TYR A 598 12.05 16.16 19.86
CA TYR A 598 11.60 14.78 19.92
C TYR A 598 10.13 14.73 19.57
N TRP A 599 9.73 13.86 18.65
CA TRP A 599 8.35 13.72 18.22
C TRP A 599 7.85 12.29 18.27
N ARG A 600 6.53 12.14 18.35
CA ARG A 600 5.82 10.86 18.30
C ARG A 600 4.37 11.05 17.85
N ALA A 601 3.71 9.97 17.49
CA ALA A 601 2.31 9.96 17.07
C ALA A 601 1.47 8.93 17.83
N GLN A 602 0.17 9.17 17.93
CA GLN A 602 -0.83 8.27 18.53
C GLN A 602 -2.13 8.34 17.72
N SER A 603 -2.76 7.20 17.48
CA SER A 603 -4.04 7.11 16.77
C SER A 603 -5.21 6.84 17.70
N LYS A 604 -6.37 7.35 17.30
CA LYS A 604 -7.68 7.09 17.91
C LYS A 604 -8.69 6.78 16.81
N ASP A 605 -9.34 5.62 16.90
CA ASP A 605 -10.42 5.16 16.03
C ASP A 605 -11.70 6.01 16.18
N GLU A 606 -12.70 5.69 15.37
CA GLU A 606 -14.09 6.18 15.40
C GLU A 606 -14.78 5.99 16.75
N ASN A 607 -14.62 4.82 17.40
CA ASN A 607 -15.21 4.46 18.70
C ASN A 607 -14.57 5.19 19.89
N ASN A 608 -13.50 5.96 19.64
CA ASN A 608 -12.70 6.74 20.57
C ASN A 608 -11.74 5.92 21.44
N LEU A 609 -11.49 4.64 21.12
CA LEU A 609 -10.36 3.94 21.74
C LEU A 609 -9.07 4.61 21.29
N THR A 610 -8.01 4.46 22.08
CA THR A 610 -6.77 5.20 21.86
C THR A 610 -5.63 4.23 21.90
N GLY A 611 -4.93 4.09 20.78
CA GLY A 611 -3.77 3.23 20.65
C GLY A 611 -2.61 3.68 21.51
N SER A 612 -1.54 2.88 21.58
CA SER A 612 -0.30 3.31 22.22
C SER A 612 0.38 4.43 21.41
N TRP A 613 1.14 5.29 22.09
CA TRP A 613 2.05 6.21 21.39
C TRP A 613 3.15 5.43 20.65
N SER A 614 3.59 5.96 19.51
CA SER A 614 4.83 5.53 18.85
C SER A 614 6.04 5.74 19.76
N GLY A 615 7.13 5.02 19.47
CA GLY A 615 8.44 5.35 20.01
C GLY A 615 8.87 6.78 19.62
N TRP A 616 9.58 7.45 20.52
CA TRP A 616 10.13 8.79 20.28
C TRP A 616 11.11 8.80 19.11
N GLN A 617 10.99 9.82 18.27
CA GLN A 617 11.88 10.10 17.14
C GLN A 617 12.65 11.39 17.39
N THR A 618 13.96 11.36 17.20
CA THR A 618 14.84 12.54 17.39
C THR A 618 14.96 13.32 16.08
N LEU A 619 14.88 14.65 16.18
CA LEU A 619 14.82 15.59 15.06
C LEU A 619 15.66 16.84 15.36
N GLY A 620 16.82 16.98 14.72
CA GLY A 620 17.57 18.23 14.66
C GLY A 620 17.02 19.15 13.57
N VAL A 621 17.04 20.45 13.82
CA VAL A 621 16.69 21.48 12.83
C VAL A 621 17.94 22.30 12.51
N ASP A 622 18.38 22.26 11.25
CA ASP A 622 19.46 23.08 10.74
C ASP A 622 19.01 23.79 9.46
N THR A 623 18.76 25.09 9.55
CA THR A 623 18.42 25.95 8.41
C THR A 623 19.58 26.86 8.01
N THR A 624 20.82 26.48 8.33
CA THR A 624 22.01 27.32 8.16
C THR A 624 22.74 26.93 6.88
N PRO A 625 22.79 27.79 5.84
CA PRO A 625 23.60 27.50 4.67
C PRO A 625 25.08 27.27 5.04
N PRO A 626 25.72 26.21 4.53
CA PRO A 626 27.15 26.01 4.72
C PRO A 626 27.94 27.03 3.89
N VAL A 627 29.27 27.03 4.03
CA VAL A 627 30.16 27.94 3.29
C VAL A 627 31.24 27.17 2.52
N VAL A 628 31.50 27.60 1.29
CA VAL A 628 32.75 27.31 0.56
C VAL A 628 33.77 28.34 1.02
N SER A 629 34.86 27.89 1.64
CA SER A 629 35.89 28.78 2.22
C SER A 629 37.01 29.08 1.23
N SER A 630 37.36 28.15 0.34
CA SER A 630 38.28 28.40 -0.77
C SER A 630 38.11 27.40 -1.91
N VAL A 631 38.55 27.82 -3.09
CA VAL A 631 38.80 26.99 -4.26
C VAL A 631 40.20 27.35 -4.77
N SER A 632 41.02 26.36 -5.11
CA SER A 632 42.37 26.61 -5.64
C SER A 632 42.80 25.55 -6.65
N SER A 633 43.64 25.93 -7.61
CA SER A 633 44.27 25.02 -8.56
C SER A 633 45.67 25.52 -8.89
N ALA A 634 46.63 24.60 -9.01
CA ALA A 634 47.99 24.92 -9.44
C ALA A 634 48.09 25.06 -10.97
N GLN A 635 47.24 24.34 -11.72
CA GLN A 635 47.19 24.43 -13.19
C GLN A 635 46.35 25.63 -13.66
N TYR A 636 45.35 26.04 -12.88
CA TYR A 636 44.39 27.08 -13.22
C TYR A 636 44.17 28.06 -12.05
N PRO A 637 45.19 28.87 -11.71
CA PRO A 637 45.10 29.88 -10.64
C PRO A 637 43.98 30.91 -10.85
N LEU A 638 43.56 31.55 -9.75
CA LEU A 638 42.45 32.50 -9.74
C LEU A 638 42.83 33.80 -10.46
N ARG A 639 42.15 34.11 -11.56
CA ARG A 639 42.35 35.31 -12.40
C ARG A 639 43.78 35.47 -12.91
N GLU A 640 44.42 34.35 -13.23
CA GLU A 640 45.76 34.27 -13.79
C GLU A 640 45.77 33.31 -14.98
N TRP A 641 46.78 33.44 -15.84
CA TRP A 641 47.01 32.52 -16.96
C TRP A 641 47.57 31.19 -16.46
N GLY A 642 46.81 30.13 -16.66
CA GLY A 642 47.17 28.76 -16.32
C GLY A 642 47.73 27.97 -17.51
N ALA A 643 47.60 26.65 -17.43
CA ALA A 643 48.03 25.73 -18.48
C ALA A 643 47.31 25.96 -19.82
N VAL A 644 47.90 25.43 -20.91
CA VAL A 644 47.28 25.46 -22.24
C VAL A 644 45.98 24.65 -22.29
N PHE A 645 45.05 25.01 -23.17
CA PHE A 645 43.81 24.26 -23.35
C PHE A 645 44.09 22.79 -23.73
N GLY A 646 43.19 21.88 -23.33
CA GLY A 646 43.40 20.43 -23.42
C GLY A 646 44.18 19.82 -22.25
N THR A 647 44.79 20.63 -21.38
CA THR A 647 45.47 20.14 -20.16
C THR A 647 44.44 19.86 -19.05
N SER A 648 44.53 18.71 -18.39
CA SER A 648 43.70 18.43 -17.21
C SER A 648 44.24 19.16 -15.98
N GLY A 649 43.39 19.93 -15.31
CA GLY A 649 43.70 20.62 -14.06
C GLY A 649 42.90 20.08 -12.88
N THR A 650 43.49 20.15 -11.69
CA THR A 650 42.86 19.73 -10.43
C THR A 650 42.50 20.95 -9.60
N PHE A 651 41.27 20.99 -9.08
CA PHE A 651 40.77 22.03 -8.18
C PHE A 651 40.54 21.42 -6.79
N ALA A 652 41.24 21.95 -5.79
CA ALA A 652 40.98 21.65 -4.39
C ALA A 652 39.83 22.55 -3.91
N LEU A 653 38.81 21.93 -3.30
CA LEU A 653 37.64 22.58 -2.74
C LEU A 653 37.72 22.51 -1.22
N ALA A 654 37.49 23.61 -0.52
CA ALA A 654 37.41 23.66 0.93
C ALA A 654 36.15 24.38 1.40
N GLY A 655 35.62 23.97 2.55
CA GLY A 655 34.42 24.54 3.16
C GLY A 655 34.39 24.37 4.68
N GLY A 656 33.33 24.90 5.30
CA GLY A 656 33.11 24.79 6.74
C GLY A 656 32.94 23.35 7.23
N SER A 657 32.99 23.14 8.55
CA SER A 657 32.89 21.82 9.17
C SER A 657 31.62 21.03 8.84
N ASP A 658 30.54 21.73 8.49
CA ASP A 658 29.21 21.17 8.22
C ASP A 658 28.99 20.76 6.74
N VAL A 659 29.97 20.94 5.86
CA VAL A 659 29.83 20.53 4.46
C VAL A 659 29.81 19.01 4.34
N ALA A 660 28.76 18.48 3.70
CA ALA A 660 28.60 17.08 3.35
C ALA A 660 28.99 16.78 1.89
N ASP A 661 28.69 17.69 0.96
CA ASP A 661 29.07 17.59 -0.46
C ASP A 661 29.41 18.97 -1.06
N PHE A 662 30.16 18.95 -2.16
CA PHE A 662 30.30 20.07 -3.08
C PHE A 662 29.66 19.73 -4.43
N THR A 663 28.88 20.64 -4.98
CA THR A 663 28.35 20.59 -6.34
C THR A 663 29.07 21.64 -7.18
N TRP A 664 29.59 21.27 -8.35
CA TRP A 664 30.41 22.15 -9.18
C TRP A 664 30.09 22.06 -10.67
N SER A 665 30.34 23.14 -11.41
CA SER A 665 30.21 23.20 -12.87
C SER A 665 31.15 24.26 -13.47
N VAL A 666 31.52 24.12 -14.75
CA VAL A 666 32.33 25.12 -15.46
C VAL A 666 31.49 25.78 -16.56
N ASN A 667 31.55 27.11 -16.66
CA ASN A 667 30.88 27.92 -17.69
C ASN A 667 29.38 27.59 -17.85
N SER A 668 28.68 27.34 -16.73
CA SER A 668 27.27 26.94 -16.69
C SER A 668 26.93 25.61 -17.39
N GLY A 669 27.93 24.73 -17.60
CA GLY A 669 27.73 23.35 -18.03
C GLY A 669 27.12 22.44 -16.96
N SER A 670 27.04 21.14 -17.25
CA SER A 670 26.48 20.12 -16.34
C SER A 670 27.14 20.14 -14.96
N ALA A 671 26.32 20.19 -13.92
CA ALA A 671 26.78 20.15 -12.54
C ALA A 671 27.11 18.72 -12.08
N THR A 672 28.20 18.58 -11.32
CA THR A 672 28.67 17.31 -10.75
C THR A 672 28.79 17.44 -9.23
N THR A 673 28.36 16.44 -8.48
CA THR A 673 28.42 16.42 -7.01
C THR A 673 29.50 15.47 -6.51
N VAL A 674 30.30 15.91 -5.53
CA VAL A 674 31.34 15.11 -4.88
C VAL A 674 31.21 15.21 -3.36
N ALA A 675 31.43 14.09 -2.65
CA ALA A 675 31.37 14.06 -1.19
C ALA A 675 32.55 14.79 -0.56
N ALA A 676 32.29 15.50 0.53
CA ALA A 676 33.32 16.19 1.30
C ALA A 676 33.91 15.29 2.40
N SER A 677 35.22 15.38 2.59
CA SER A 677 36.01 14.59 3.53
C SER A 677 36.66 15.48 4.62
N GLY A 678 37.25 14.88 5.64
CA GLY A 678 37.85 15.61 6.77
C GLY A 678 36.86 16.09 7.82
N THR A 679 37.32 17.00 8.69
CA THR A 679 36.58 17.50 9.88
C THR A 679 36.41 19.02 9.84
N ASN A 680 37.49 19.79 9.81
CA ASN A 680 37.46 21.24 9.57
C ASN A 680 38.84 21.73 9.07
N PRO A 681 38.97 22.29 7.84
CA PRO A 681 37.93 22.41 6.83
C PRO A 681 37.47 21.05 6.30
N LYS A 682 36.26 21.01 5.75
CA LYS A 682 35.79 19.92 4.90
C LYS A 682 36.36 20.11 3.49
N THR A 683 36.86 19.06 2.85
CA THR A 683 37.55 19.18 1.56
C THR A 683 37.17 18.12 0.54
N ALA A 684 37.26 18.49 -0.73
CA ALA A 684 37.15 17.59 -1.89
C ALA A 684 38.16 18.02 -2.98
N SER A 685 38.38 17.14 -3.95
CA SER A 685 39.26 17.41 -5.11
C SER A 685 38.52 17.02 -6.38
N VAL A 686 38.52 17.91 -7.38
CA VAL A 686 37.78 17.72 -8.64
C VAL A 686 38.69 18.04 -9.83
N THR A 687 38.49 17.37 -10.96
CA THR A 687 39.31 17.55 -12.16
C THR A 687 38.49 18.07 -13.33
N HIS A 688 39.08 18.95 -14.13
CA HIS A 688 38.47 19.49 -15.34
C HIS A 688 39.52 19.68 -16.43
N ASN A 689 39.15 19.36 -17.67
CA ASN A 689 39.96 19.58 -18.87
C ASN A 689 39.29 20.66 -19.74
N PRO A 690 39.83 21.89 -19.79
CA PRO A 690 39.25 22.95 -20.59
C PRO A 690 39.40 22.69 -22.09
N THR A 691 38.29 22.64 -22.82
CA THR A 691 38.24 22.42 -24.27
C THR A 691 38.33 23.70 -25.10
N LYS A 692 38.51 24.85 -24.43
CA LYS A 692 38.67 26.19 -25.02
C LYS A 692 39.73 26.96 -24.24
N ASP A 693 40.38 27.91 -24.89
CA ASP A 693 41.27 28.89 -24.28
C ASP A 693 40.50 30.08 -23.68
N MET A 694 41.22 31.11 -23.23
CA MET A 694 40.70 32.33 -22.62
C MET A 694 39.98 32.10 -21.27
N VAL A 695 39.04 32.97 -20.91
CA VAL A 695 38.43 33.04 -19.58
C VAL A 695 37.40 31.93 -19.38
N SER A 696 37.56 31.16 -18.31
CA SER A 696 36.56 30.21 -17.81
C SER A 696 36.24 30.45 -16.34
N THR A 697 35.06 30.01 -15.88
CA THR A 697 34.62 30.13 -14.48
C THR A 697 34.14 28.78 -13.97
N LEU A 698 34.78 28.30 -12.90
CA LEU A 698 34.33 27.17 -12.10
C LEU A 698 33.40 27.71 -11.00
N SER A 699 32.13 27.30 -11.05
CA SER A 699 31.11 27.56 -10.03
C SER A 699 31.09 26.41 -9.02
N VAL A 700 31.10 26.70 -7.72
CA VAL A 700 31.08 25.69 -6.65
C VAL A 700 30.04 26.07 -5.59
N VAL A 701 29.21 25.13 -5.18
CA VAL A 701 28.21 25.25 -4.11
C VAL A 701 28.43 24.13 -3.10
N ALA A 702 28.56 24.45 -1.81
CA ALA A 702 28.56 23.47 -0.74
C ALA A 702 27.13 23.10 -0.32
N LYS A 703 26.92 21.87 0.13
CA LYS A 703 25.68 21.37 0.72
C LYS A 703 25.97 20.60 2.01
N ASP A 704 25.17 20.80 3.04
CA ASP A 704 25.26 20.13 4.35
C ASP A 704 24.45 18.81 4.40
N ILE A 705 24.32 18.21 5.59
CA ILE A 705 23.56 16.96 5.80
C ILE A 705 22.02 17.14 5.78
N ALA A 706 21.52 18.34 6.07
CA ALA A 706 20.11 18.70 6.06
C ALA A 706 19.61 19.04 4.64
N GLY A 707 20.53 19.49 3.79
CA GLY A 707 20.33 19.92 2.42
C GLY A 707 20.25 21.44 2.21
N ASN A 708 20.74 22.28 3.12
CA ASN A 708 20.94 23.70 2.80
C ASN A 708 22.13 23.85 1.83
N THR A 709 22.11 24.90 1.02
CA THR A 709 23.12 25.14 -0.02
C THR A 709 23.77 26.51 0.17
N SER A 710 25.09 26.57 0.08
CA SER A 710 25.85 27.82 0.15
C SER A 710 25.49 28.77 -0.99
N GLN A 711 25.93 30.03 -0.88
CA GLN A 711 26.11 30.87 -2.08
C GLN A 711 27.13 30.22 -3.02
N THR A 712 27.01 30.48 -4.33
CA THR A 712 27.94 29.99 -5.33
C THR A 712 29.28 30.73 -5.24
N TYR A 713 30.36 29.99 -4.98
CA TYR A 713 31.72 30.47 -5.12
C TYR A 713 32.12 30.43 -6.60
N LEU A 714 32.71 31.51 -7.12
CA LEU A 714 33.14 31.63 -8.52
C LEU A 714 34.67 31.70 -8.60
N HIS A 715 35.29 30.62 -9.04
CA HIS A 715 36.72 30.58 -9.36
C HIS A 715 36.92 30.83 -10.85
N GLN A 716 37.20 32.09 -11.21
CA GLN A 716 37.53 32.48 -12.58
C GLN A 716 39.00 32.20 -12.87
N PHE A 717 39.31 31.50 -13.96
CA PHE A 717 40.67 31.13 -14.38
C PHE A 717 40.85 31.39 -15.87
N TRP A 718 42.09 31.61 -16.32
CA TRP A 718 42.39 31.87 -17.74
C TRP A 718 43.21 30.72 -18.32
N VAL A 719 42.79 30.21 -19.47
CA VAL A 719 43.38 29.04 -20.13
C VAL A 719 44.24 29.51 -21.30
N SER A 720 45.52 29.14 -21.31
CA SER A 720 46.46 29.67 -22.31
C SER A 720 46.18 29.14 -23.72
N PRO A 721 46.29 29.98 -24.76
CA PRO A 721 46.28 29.53 -26.16
C PRO A 721 47.59 28.79 -26.51
N VAL A 722 47.60 28.08 -27.64
CA VAL A 722 48.81 27.43 -28.17
C VAL A 722 49.74 28.49 -28.81
N PRO A 723 51.08 28.43 -28.60
CA PRO A 723 52.01 29.36 -29.25
C PRO A 723 51.97 29.31 -30.79
N ASN A 724 52.06 30.47 -31.43
CA ASN A 724 51.86 30.62 -32.88
C ASN A 724 53.05 30.15 -33.72
N LYS A 725 52.76 29.46 -34.84
CA LYS A 725 53.70 29.27 -35.96
C LYS A 725 53.40 30.27 -37.09
N TYR A 726 54.41 31.05 -37.47
CA TYR A 726 54.32 32.05 -38.54
C TYR A 726 55.66 32.39 -39.19
N ALA A 727 55.63 32.92 -40.42
CA ALA A 727 56.73 33.64 -41.08
C ALA A 727 56.47 35.15 -41.04
N ARG A 728 57.52 35.97 -41.00
CA ARG A 728 57.46 37.44 -40.98
C ARG A 728 58.62 38.09 -41.73
N TRP A 729 58.35 38.77 -42.85
CA TRP A 729 59.32 39.63 -43.54
C TRP A 729 59.01 41.08 -43.20
N LYS A 730 59.87 41.70 -42.40
CA LYS A 730 59.74 43.12 -42.04
C LYS A 730 59.99 44.04 -43.23
N LEU A 731 60.92 43.65 -44.12
CA LEU A 731 61.41 44.49 -45.22
C LEU A 731 62.25 45.70 -44.75
N ASP A 732 62.78 45.58 -43.52
CA ASP A 732 63.62 46.56 -42.80
C ASP A 732 65.04 46.73 -43.39
N GLU A 733 65.47 45.86 -44.32
CA GLU A 733 66.84 45.85 -44.82
C GLU A 733 67.23 47.17 -45.52
N ALA A 734 68.37 47.76 -45.16
CA ALA A 734 68.81 49.03 -45.77
C ALA A 734 69.32 48.87 -47.22
N SER A 735 69.72 47.67 -47.63
CA SER A 735 70.16 47.33 -48.99
C SER A 735 70.33 45.81 -49.13
N GLY A 736 70.39 45.32 -50.37
CA GLY A 736 70.66 43.91 -50.69
C GLY A 736 69.56 43.27 -51.53
N SER A 737 69.68 41.96 -51.77
CA SER A 737 68.73 41.18 -52.59
C SER A 737 67.96 40.12 -51.81
N THR A 738 67.97 40.20 -50.46
CA THR A 738 67.31 39.22 -49.58
C THR A 738 66.48 39.95 -48.54
N ALA A 739 65.23 39.54 -48.36
CA ALA A 739 64.38 39.87 -47.22
C ALA A 739 64.41 38.69 -46.23
N ALA A 740 64.78 38.95 -44.98
CA ALA A 740 64.88 37.94 -43.94
C ALA A 740 63.49 37.55 -43.40
N ASP A 741 63.28 36.25 -43.20
CA ASP A 741 62.16 35.76 -42.39
C ASP A 741 62.56 35.77 -40.91
N SER A 742 61.84 36.57 -40.13
CA SER A 742 62.00 36.80 -38.69
C SER A 742 60.90 36.13 -37.85
N GLY A 743 60.10 35.25 -38.47
CA GLY A 743 59.03 34.52 -37.82
C GLY A 743 59.49 33.50 -36.77
N SER A 744 58.52 32.87 -36.10
CA SER A 744 58.81 31.87 -35.05
C SER A 744 57.79 30.73 -35.06
N GLY A 745 58.15 29.61 -34.41
CA GLY A 745 57.28 28.44 -34.25
C GLY A 745 57.70 27.17 -35.02
N GLY A 746 58.98 26.80 -34.97
CA GLY A 746 59.40 25.41 -35.20
C GLY A 746 59.50 24.96 -36.67
N SER A 747 59.79 25.86 -37.60
CA SER A 747 60.23 25.50 -38.95
C SER A 747 61.44 26.35 -39.35
N ALA A 748 62.20 25.93 -40.35
CA ALA A 748 63.31 26.73 -40.85
C ALA A 748 62.76 28.07 -41.42
N PRO A 749 63.42 29.21 -41.16
CA PRO A 749 63.04 30.48 -41.78
C PRO A 749 62.99 30.38 -43.30
N SER A 750 62.05 31.09 -43.92
CA SER A 750 61.84 31.16 -45.36
C SER A 750 62.27 32.53 -45.93
N PRO A 751 63.58 32.85 -45.99
CA PRO A 751 64.04 34.11 -46.58
C PRO A 751 63.59 34.22 -48.04
N ALA A 752 63.26 35.43 -48.45
CA ALA A 752 62.77 35.73 -49.79
C ALA A 752 63.80 36.55 -50.58
N THR A 753 63.90 36.31 -51.88
CA THR A 753 64.87 36.96 -52.77
C THR A 753 64.19 38.05 -53.58
N LEU A 754 64.77 39.26 -53.57
CA LEU A 754 64.34 40.40 -54.39
C LEU A 754 64.87 40.23 -55.81
N SER A 755 64.04 40.50 -56.82
CA SER A 755 64.49 40.58 -58.22
C SER A 755 63.72 41.64 -59.03
N GLY A 756 64.31 42.08 -60.13
CA GLY A 756 63.78 43.15 -60.96
C GLY A 756 63.91 44.54 -60.30
N GLN A 757 62.95 45.42 -60.56
CA GLN A 757 62.94 46.81 -60.07
C GLN A 757 62.23 46.91 -58.71
N VAL A 758 62.91 46.44 -57.65
CA VAL A 758 62.50 46.57 -56.24
C VAL A 758 63.66 47.14 -55.44
N SER A 759 63.37 48.07 -54.51
CA SER A 759 64.35 48.64 -53.59
C SER A 759 63.72 48.93 -52.24
N PHE A 760 64.50 48.82 -51.16
CA PHE A 760 64.06 49.24 -49.84
C PHE A 760 64.07 50.77 -49.71
N VAL A 761 63.02 51.32 -49.09
CA VAL A 761 62.79 52.76 -48.84
C VAL A 761 62.18 52.94 -47.44
N PRO A 762 62.15 54.15 -46.85
CA PRO A 762 61.46 54.38 -45.58
C PRO A 762 59.97 53.98 -45.64
N GLY A 763 59.56 53.15 -44.69
CA GLY A 763 58.27 52.44 -44.67
C GLY A 763 57.21 53.05 -43.76
N TYR A 764 56.31 52.19 -43.28
CA TYR A 764 55.42 52.43 -42.14
C TYR A 764 56.12 52.04 -40.82
N LEU A 765 56.80 50.89 -40.78
CA LEU A 765 57.55 50.38 -39.62
C LEU A 765 59.02 50.15 -40.00
N GLY A 766 59.80 51.23 -40.06
CA GLY A 766 61.21 51.16 -40.44
C GLY A 766 61.40 51.34 -41.94
N ASN A 767 61.79 50.28 -42.66
CA ASN A 767 61.84 50.28 -44.13
C ASN A 767 60.77 49.36 -44.75
N ALA A 768 60.41 49.66 -46.00
CA ALA A 768 59.46 48.93 -46.82
C ALA A 768 60.06 48.61 -48.19
N ALA A 769 59.57 47.56 -48.85
CA ALA A 769 59.92 47.30 -50.25
C ALA A 769 59.08 48.16 -51.20
N SER A 770 59.74 48.98 -52.02
CA SER A 770 59.12 49.81 -53.06
C SER A 770 59.15 49.10 -54.42
N PHE A 771 57.99 49.04 -55.07
CA PHE A 771 57.77 48.39 -56.36
C PHE A 771 57.33 49.43 -57.39
N THR A 772 57.99 49.44 -58.55
CA THR A 772 57.71 50.37 -59.66
C THR A 772 56.45 50.05 -60.47
N GLY A 773 55.80 48.91 -60.23
CA GLY A 773 54.76 48.36 -61.11
C GLY A 773 55.28 47.63 -62.34
N THR A 774 56.59 47.64 -62.62
CA THR A 774 57.20 47.04 -63.82
C THR A 774 58.31 46.05 -63.46
N GLY A 775 57.95 44.77 -63.38
CA GLY A 775 58.91 43.65 -63.31
C GLY A 775 59.62 43.42 -61.97
N GLY A 776 59.35 44.21 -60.94
CA GLY A 776 59.84 43.97 -59.57
C GLY A 776 59.03 42.90 -58.81
N GLU A 777 59.70 42.06 -58.03
CA GLU A 777 59.11 40.99 -57.19
C GLU A 777 60.04 40.59 -56.04
N ILE A 778 59.46 40.01 -54.98
CA ILE A 778 60.21 39.29 -53.93
C ILE A 778 59.58 37.90 -53.77
N THR A 779 60.39 36.84 -53.78
CA THR A 779 59.88 35.46 -53.75
C THR A 779 60.69 34.54 -52.84
N THR A 780 60.03 33.66 -52.09
CA THR A 780 60.67 32.54 -51.40
C THR A 780 61.08 31.42 -52.37
N SER A 781 61.91 30.48 -51.92
CA SER A 781 62.34 29.31 -52.71
C SER A 781 61.25 28.21 -52.85
N GLY A 782 60.15 28.32 -52.13
CA GLY A 782 59.06 27.34 -52.06
C GLY A 782 57.89 27.84 -51.21
N PRO A 783 56.89 26.99 -50.94
CA PRO A 783 55.66 27.39 -50.26
C PRO A 783 55.91 27.69 -48.78
N VAL A 784 55.26 28.73 -48.27
CA VAL A 784 55.30 29.12 -46.85
C VAL A 784 54.09 28.57 -46.11
N LEU A 785 52.94 28.51 -46.80
CA LEU A 785 51.68 28.05 -46.26
C LEU A 785 51.23 26.74 -46.92
N ASP A 786 50.70 25.84 -46.10
CA ASP A 786 49.79 24.80 -46.56
C ASP A 786 48.43 25.44 -46.86
N THR A 787 48.20 25.70 -48.14
CA THR A 787 47.01 26.40 -48.65
C THR A 787 45.76 25.51 -48.78
N THR A 788 45.84 24.27 -48.27
CA THR A 788 44.70 23.37 -48.04
C THR A 788 44.08 23.53 -46.66
N LYS A 789 44.81 24.15 -45.71
CA LYS A 789 44.40 24.38 -44.32
C LYS A 789 44.02 25.84 -44.10
N SER A 790 43.39 26.14 -42.96
CA SER A 790 43.17 27.53 -42.54
C SER A 790 44.50 28.28 -42.39
N PHE A 791 44.52 29.53 -42.86
CA PHE A 791 45.68 30.42 -42.77
C PHE A 791 45.26 31.90 -42.74
N THR A 792 46.18 32.76 -42.34
CA THR A 792 46.05 34.22 -42.40
C THR A 792 47.32 34.82 -43.00
N VAL A 793 47.17 35.72 -43.95
CA VAL A 793 48.25 36.56 -44.49
C VAL A 793 47.90 38.03 -44.27
N MET A 794 48.89 38.88 -44.01
CA MET A 794 48.66 40.32 -43.85
C MET A 794 49.92 41.12 -44.11
N ALA A 795 49.75 42.40 -44.42
CA ALA A 795 50.82 43.37 -44.64
C ALA A 795 50.30 44.80 -44.46
N TRP A 796 51.22 45.72 -44.18
CA TRP A 796 51.03 47.14 -44.49
C TRP A 796 51.29 47.36 -45.98
N VAL A 797 50.41 48.11 -46.64
CA VAL A 797 50.52 48.43 -48.08
C VAL A 797 50.25 49.91 -48.34
N ARG A 798 50.97 50.50 -49.29
CA ARG A 798 50.74 51.85 -49.79
C ARG A 798 50.81 51.84 -51.31
N ALA A 799 49.67 51.91 -51.97
CA ALA A 799 49.64 52.06 -53.42
C ALA A 799 50.03 53.49 -53.80
N SER A 800 50.89 53.65 -54.81
CA SER A 800 51.30 54.98 -55.31
C SER A 800 50.48 55.45 -56.52
N ASP A 801 49.77 54.53 -57.16
CA ASP A 801 48.83 54.75 -58.25
C ASP A 801 47.90 53.53 -58.35
N LEU A 802 46.73 53.61 -57.71
CA LEU A 802 45.70 52.56 -57.70
C LEU A 802 45.13 52.30 -59.10
N ALA A 803 45.22 53.27 -60.01
CA ALA A 803 44.75 53.13 -61.39
C ALA A 803 45.78 52.49 -62.34
N ALA A 804 47.01 52.20 -61.88
CA ALA A 804 48.10 51.68 -62.71
C ALA A 804 47.83 50.33 -63.38
N HIS A 805 47.05 49.46 -62.73
CA HIS A 805 46.62 48.15 -63.24
C HIS A 805 45.24 47.81 -62.68
N ASP A 806 44.44 47.03 -63.42
CA ASP A 806 43.10 46.58 -62.96
C ASP A 806 43.18 45.76 -61.66
N HIS A 807 44.26 45.00 -61.50
CA HIS A 807 44.56 44.19 -60.31
C HIS A 807 46.01 44.43 -59.87
N GLN A 808 46.21 44.80 -58.60
CA GLN A 808 47.53 45.01 -58.00
C GLN A 808 47.67 44.11 -56.77
N VAL A 809 48.46 43.04 -56.90
CA VAL A 809 48.59 42.00 -55.87
C VAL A 809 49.77 42.31 -54.95
N ALA A 810 49.47 42.47 -53.66
CA ALA A 810 50.48 42.67 -52.63
C ALA A 810 51.10 41.34 -52.20
N LEU A 811 50.28 40.32 -51.88
CA LEU A 811 50.73 39.00 -51.43
C LEU A 811 50.07 37.86 -52.22
N SER A 812 50.83 36.82 -52.55
CA SER A 812 50.30 35.59 -53.16
C SER A 812 51.16 34.36 -52.84
N GLN A 813 50.63 33.16 -53.12
CA GLN A 813 51.44 31.94 -53.20
C GLN A 813 51.08 31.18 -54.48
N ASP A 814 52.11 30.77 -55.20
CA ASP A 814 52.02 30.39 -56.61
C ASP A 814 51.76 28.89 -56.84
N GLY A 815 50.93 28.60 -57.84
CA GLY A 815 50.81 27.30 -58.48
C GLY A 815 51.78 27.17 -59.67
N THR A 816 51.38 26.35 -60.65
CA THR A 816 52.04 26.27 -61.96
C THR A 816 51.47 27.31 -62.92
N GLN A 817 50.14 27.51 -62.90
CA GLN A 817 49.41 28.35 -63.86
C GLN A 817 48.87 29.63 -63.23
N ALA A 818 48.48 29.62 -61.95
CA ALA A 818 48.00 30.82 -61.25
C ALA A 818 48.39 30.83 -59.76
N SER A 819 48.29 31.97 -59.08
CA SER A 819 48.38 31.99 -57.61
C SER A 819 47.11 31.42 -56.97
N ARG A 820 47.28 30.65 -55.88
CA ARG A 820 46.16 30.06 -55.12
C ARG A 820 45.38 31.08 -54.32
N PHE A 821 46.07 32.07 -53.74
CA PHE A 821 45.46 33.25 -53.15
C PHE A 821 46.12 34.52 -53.67
N GLN A 822 45.39 35.63 -53.62
CA GLN A 822 45.87 36.97 -53.94
C GLN A 822 45.24 37.97 -52.94
N LEU A 823 46.07 38.60 -52.10
CA LEU A 823 45.69 39.78 -51.32
C LEU A 823 46.06 41.01 -52.15
N MET A 824 45.07 41.80 -52.56
CA MET A 824 45.20 42.73 -53.67
C MET A 824 44.30 43.96 -53.56
N TYR A 825 44.62 45.00 -54.32
CA TYR A 825 43.62 45.98 -54.76
C TYR A 825 43.04 45.53 -56.10
N ASN A 826 41.72 45.68 -56.27
CA ASN A 826 41.02 45.50 -57.53
C ASN A 826 40.29 46.79 -57.88
N LYS A 827 40.60 47.36 -59.05
CA LYS A 827 40.05 48.60 -59.58
C LYS A 827 38.56 48.48 -59.94
N ASP A 828 38.15 47.33 -60.44
CA ASP A 828 36.78 47.09 -60.94
C ASP A 828 35.82 46.61 -59.85
N ALA A 829 36.32 46.36 -58.64
CA ALA A 829 35.49 46.05 -57.48
C ALA A 829 34.47 47.16 -57.19
N ASN A 830 33.38 46.79 -56.50
CA ASN A 830 32.34 47.73 -56.04
C ASN A 830 31.73 48.58 -57.19
N GLY A 831 31.60 47.99 -58.37
CA GLY A 831 31.04 48.68 -59.56
C GLY A 831 32.01 49.66 -60.22
N GLY A 832 33.32 49.43 -60.12
CA GLY A 832 34.36 50.35 -60.63
C GLY A 832 34.78 51.43 -59.64
N ALA A 833 34.30 51.38 -58.39
CA ALA A 833 34.75 52.26 -57.31
C ALA A 833 36.08 51.80 -56.68
N GLY A 834 36.49 50.55 -56.95
CA GLY A 834 37.70 49.93 -56.42
C GLY A 834 37.53 49.37 -55.02
N GLY A 835 38.43 48.48 -54.60
CA GLY A 835 38.39 47.88 -53.27
C GLY A 835 39.59 47.00 -52.94
N TRP A 836 39.86 46.85 -51.65
CA TRP A 836 40.78 45.84 -51.13
C TRP A 836 40.10 44.47 -51.14
N CYS A 837 40.76 43.48 -51.71
CA CYS A 837 40.18 42.18 -51.94
C CYS A 837 41.13 41.05 -51.53
N PHE A 838 40.54 39.95 -51.04
CA PHE A 838 41.21 38.67 -50.90
C PHE A 838 40.53 37.66 -51.83
N ALA A 839 41.28 37.17 -52.80
CA ALA A 839 40.83 36.20 -53.80
C ALA A 839 41.48 34.84 -53.58
N MET A 840 40.73 33.77 -53.81
CA MET A 840 41.27 32.40 -53.88
C MET A 840 40.74 31.64 -55.10
N ARG A 841 41.58 30.79 -55.69
CA ARG A 841 41.25 29.95 -56.85
C ARG A 841 41.06 28.50 -56.42
N ALA A 842 40.01 27.85 -56.92
CA ALA A 842 39.68 26.48 -56.54
C ALA A 842 40.64 25.43 -57.13
N ALA A 843 41.24 25.71 -58.29
CA ALA A 843 42.19 24.85 -58.99
C ALA A 843 43.23 25.70 -59.74
N ASP A 844 44.37 25.09 -60.12
CA ASP A 844 45.46 25.78 -60.80
C ASP A 844 45.02 26.28 -62.19
N GLY A 845 45.04 27.59 -62.40
CA GLY A 845 44.48 28.27 -63.58
C GLY A 845 42.95 28.44 -63.60
N GLY A 846 42.21 27.85 -62.65
CA GLY A 846 40.74 28.00 -62.53
C GLY A 846 40.29 29.35 -62.00
N ASN A 847 39.02 29.71 -62.16
CA ASN A 847 38.46 31.01 -61.74
C ASN A 847 38.68 31.32 -60.25
N SER A 848 38.80 32.62 -59.93
CA SER A 848 38.92 33.12 -58.56
C SER A 848 37.56 33.47 -57.95
N THR A 849 37.35 33.02 -56.72
CA THR A 849 36.33 33.55 -55.80
C THR A 849 36.96 34.67 -54.98
N THR A 850 36.27 35.80 -54.83
CA THR A 850 36.86 37.01 -54.24
C THR A 850 35.91 37.63 -53.21
N ALA A 851 36.44 37.98 -52.04
CA ALA A 851 35.82 38.92 -51.11
C ALA A 851 36.49 40.30 -51.28
N CYS A 852 35.70 41.37 -51.40
CA CYS A 852 36.19 42.75 -51.52
C CYS A 852 35.48 43.64 -50.50
N ALA A 853 36.25 44.45 -49.77
CA ALA A 853 35.72 45.52 -48.92
C ALA A 853 35.12 46.63 -49.77
N ASP A 854 34.03 47.25 -49.32
CA ASP A 854 33.14 48.10 -50.12
C ASP A 854 33.24 49.62 -49.84
N GLY A 855 34.08 50.03 -48.87
CA GLY A 855 34.22 51.43 -48.46
C GLY A 855 33.11 51.94 -47.54
N ALA A 856 32.17 51.08 -47.09
CA ALA A 856 30.99 51.52 -46.35
C ALA A 856 31.25 51.95 -44.89
N ALA A 857 32.33 51.48 -44.25
CA ALA A 857 32.62 51.78 -42.85
C ALA A 857 33.85 52.68 -42.66
N TRP A 858 34.79 52.64 -43.59
CA TRP A 858 36.10 53.30 -43.53
C TRP A 858 36.49 54.07 -44.81
N GLY A 859 35.65 54.03 -45.84
CA GLY A 859 35.88 54.74 -47.09
C GLY A 859 36.72 53.94 -48.09
N LEU A 860 36.62 54.35 -49.36
CA LEU A 860 37.32 53.68 -50.46
C LEU A 860 38.85 53.94 -50.42
N PRO A 861 39.68 53.03 -50.97
CA PRO A 861 41.14 53.20 -50.97
C PRO A 861 41.59 54.46 -51.72
N ALA A 862 42.64 55.11 -51.22
CA ALA A 862 43.22 56.31 -51.81
C ALA A 862 44.74 56.19 -52.02
N ASP A 863 45.25 56.82 -53.07
CA ASP A 863 46.68 56.84 -53.39
C ASP A 863 47.52 57.43 -52.24
N GLY A 864 48.72 56.89 -52.05
CA GLY A 864 49.72 57.38 -51.09
C GLY A 864 49.39 57.15 -49.61
N SER A 865 48.28 56.48 -49.29
CA SER A 865 47.90 56.16 -47.91
C SER A 865 48.34 54.75 -47.51
N TRP A 866 48.93 54.61 -46.31
CA TRP A 866 49.24 53.31 -45.71
C TRP A 866 47.96 52.67 -45.16
N VAL A 867 47.75 51.39 -45.48
CA VAL A 867 46.61 50.60 -45.02
C VAL A 867 47.12 49.22 -44.60
N HIS A 868 46.68 48.70 -43.46
CA HIS A 868 46.96 47.32 -43.07
C HIS A 868 45.83 46.41 -43.55
N VAL A 869 46.18 45.45 -44.41
CA VAL A 869 45.24 44.52 -45.03
C VAL A 869 45.57 43.09 -44.65
N ALA A 870 44.54 42.29 -44.37
CA ALA A 870 44.68 40.86 -44.06
C ALA A 870 43.70 40.00 -44.87
N GLY A 871 44.18 38.86 -45.35
CA GLY A 871 43.38 37.80 -45.97
C GLY A 871 43.33 36.57 -45.06
N VAL A 872 42.13 36.10 -44.73
CA VAL A 872 41.91 34.89 -43.91
C VAL A 872 41.22 33.83 -44.74
N TYR A 873 41.80 32.62 -44.79
CA TYR A 873 41.10 31.41 -45.24
C TYR A 873 40.72 30.56 -44.03
N ASP A 874 39.45 30.21 -43.93
CA ASP A 874 38.86 29.45 -42.84
C ASP A 874 38.20 28.19 -43.40
N THR A 875 38.90 27.06 -43.34
CA THR A 875 38.40 25.77 -43.82
C THR A 875 37.28 25.20 -42.94
N VAL A 876 37.17 25.65 -41.69
CA VAL A 876 36.14 25.18 -40.75
C VAL A 876 34.82 25.91 -41.01
N ALA A 877 34.87 27.22 -41.28
CA ALA A 877 33.70 28.00 -41.68
C ALA A 877 33.37 27.91 -43.18
N GLY A 878 34.28 27.37 -44.01
CA GLY A 878 34.12 27.30 -45.47
C GLY A 878 34.10 28.68 -46.14
N LYS A 879 34.96 29.60 -45.67
CA LYS A 879 34.94 31.02 -46.05
C LYS A 879 36.33 31.60 -46.29
N ILE A 880 36.40 32.57 -47.19
CA ILE A 880 37.50 33.53 -47.28
C ILE A 880 37.03 34.90 -46.81
N ARG A 881 37.93 35.66 -46.20
CA ARG A 881 37.68 37.01 -45.70
C ARG A 881 38.81 37.95 -46.07
N VAL A 882 38.47 39.20 -46.35
CA VAL A 882 39.41 40.33 -46.30
C VAL A 882 39.09 41.18 -45.07
N TYR A 883 40.13 41.69 -44.42
CA TYR A 883 40.06 42.71 -43.39
C TYR A 883 40.89 43.90 -43.84
N VAL A 884 40.31 45.08 -43.79
CA VAL A 884 40.97 46.36 -44.02
C VAL A 884 40.94 47.08 -42.68
N MET A 885 42.08 47.15 -42.00
CA MET A 885 42.12 47.78 -40.69
C MET A 885 41.97 49.29 -40.80
N GLY A 886 41.18 49.84 -39.88
CA GLY A 886 41.01 51.26 -39.66
C GLY A 886 41.80 51.72 -38.44
N ASP A 887 41.13 52.39 -37.51
CA ASP A 887 41.74 52.96 -36.31
C ASP A 887 42.31 51.83 -35.42
N PRO A 888 43.65 51.80 -35.21
CA PRO A 888 44.28 50.77 -34.38
C PRO A 888 43.80 50.81 -32.92
N LEU A 889 43.29 51.94 -32.42
CA LEU A 889 42.85 52.07 -31.03
C LEU A 889 41.53 51.35 -30.73
N ASP A 890 40.59 51.35 -31.69
CA ASP A 890 39.26 50.74 -31.53
C ASP A 890 39.15 49.35 -32.19
N CYS A 891 40.18 48.91 -32.92
CA CYS A 891 40.12 47.73 -33.81
C CYS A 891 38.97 47.79 -34.82
N GLY A 892 38.57 49.01 -35.21
CA GLY A 892 37.61 49.26 -36.27
C GLY A 892 38.22 49.02 -37.65
N GLY A 893 37.38 48.86 -38.66
CA GLY A 893 37.81 48.63 -40.04
C GLY A 893 36.68 48.05 -40.88
N GLU A 894 37.02 47.66 -42.10
CA GLU A 894 36.11 46.94 -42.99
C GLU A 894 36.43 45.45 -43.05
N THR A 895 35.40 44.65 -43.26
CA THR A 895 35.56 43.24 -43.61
C THR A 895 34.51 42.83 -44.61
N ALA A 896 34.93 42.01 -45.57
CA ALA A 896 34.03 41.31 -46.46
C ALA A 896 34.37 39.82 -46.43
N GLU A 897 33.35 38.97 -46.47
CA GLU A 897 33.50 37.53 -46.51
C GLU A 897 32.69 36.91 -47.66
N THR A 898 33.17 35.80 -48.20
CA THR A 898 32.41 34.99 -49.15
C THR A 898 32.67 33.50 -48.93
N ALA A 899 31.72 32.68 -49.34
CA ALA A 899 31.83 31.23 -49.22
C ALA A 899 32.90 30.70 -50.21
N PHE A 900 33.82 29.89 -49.70
CA PHE A 900 34.87 29.28 -50.51
C PHE A 900 35.36 27.99 -49.85
N SER A 901 35.39 26.91 -50.63
CA SER A 901 35.92 25.61 -50.23
C SER A 901 36.58 24.95 -51.43
N ALA A 902 37.85 24.58 -51.28
CA ALA A 902 38.62 23.86 -52.28
C ALA A 902 39.89 23.28 -51.65
N ASP A 903 40.35 22.14 -52.15
CA ASP A 903 41.45 21.33 -51.62
C ASP A 903 42.79 21.48 -52.38
N TRP A 904 42.83 22.28 -53.45
CA TRP A 904 44.07 22.53 -54.20
C TRP A 904 45.16 23.21 -53.35
N SER A 905 46.35 22.61 -53.34
CA SER A 905 47.56 23.15 -52.71
C SER A 905 48.47 23.85 -53.73
N ALA A 906 48.77 25.13 -53.52
CA ALA A 906 49.86 25.82 -54.21
C ALA A 906 51.20 25.45 -53.60
N THR A 907 52.01 24.70 -54.34
CA THR A 907 53.34 24.24 -53.92
C THR A 907 54.50 25.08 -54.46
N GLY A 908 54.22 26.20 -55.12
CA GLY A 908 55.21 27.15 -55.61
C GLY A 908 55.59 28.21 -54.56
N ALA A 909 56.34 29.22 -55.01
CA ALA A 909 56.85 30.28 -54.15
C ALA A 909 55.73 31.12 -53.51
N PHE A 910 55.97 31.62 -52.30
CA PHE A 910 55.26 32.77 -51.75
C PHE A 910 55.87 34.03 -52.39
N ALA A 911 55.02 34.95 -52.86
CA ALA A 911 55.43 36.13 -53.61
C ALA A 911 54.86 37.41 -52.99
N ILE A 912 55.71 38.44 -52.92
CA ILE A 912 55.38 39.80 -52.47
C ILE A 912 55.53 40.72 -53.69
N GLY A 913 54.52 41.56 -53.91
CA GLY A 913 54.47 42.56 -54.99
C GLY A 913 53.98 42.05 -56.36
N ARG A 914 53.47 40.81 -56.45
CA ARG A 914 52.88 40.26 -57.68
C ARG A 914 51.88 39.13 -57.41
N GLY A 915 51.18 38.71 -58.47
CA GLY A 915 50.56 37.39 -58.59
C GLY A 915 51.11 36.61 -59.80
N LEU A 916 50.58 35.40 -60.01
CA LEU A 916 50.83 34.55 -61.17
C LEU A 916 49.52 34.34 -61.95
N SER A 917 49.60 34.42 -63.27
CA SER A 917 48.50 34.16 -64.20
C SER A 917 49.02 33.57 -65.51
N SER A 918 48.35 32.54 -66.03
CA SER A 918 48.77 31.80 -67.24
C SER A 918 50.23 31.32 -67.22
N GLY A 919 50.75 30.97 -66.04
CA GLY A 919 52.14 30.52 -65.83
C GLY A 919 53.19 31.63 -65.84
N ALA A 920 52.77 32.91 -65.85
CA ALA A 920 53.67 34.06 -65.84
C ALA A 920 53.32 35.07 -64.71
N ALA A 921 54.33 35.80 -64.26
CA ALA A 921 54.17 36.81 -63.21
C ALA A 921 53.37 38.03 -63.72
N ALA A 922 52.25 38.32 -63.08
CA ALA A 922 51.22 39.29 -63.48
C ALA A 922 50.73 40.15 -62.30
N ASN A 923 49.79 41.05 -62.55
CA ASN A 923 49.09 41.86 -61.54
C ASN A 923 50.05 42.55 -60.55
N ARG A 924 51.09 43.20 -61.09
CA ARG A 924 52.23 43.75 -60.34
C ARG A 924 51.79 44.87 -59.40
N TRP A 925 52.36 44.90 -58.20
CA TRP A 925 52.18 45.98 -57.25
C TRP A 925 52.92 47.25 -57.67
N ARG A 926 52.32 48.43 -57.45
CA ARG A 926 52.97 49.73 -57.65
C ARG A 926 52.84 50.63 -56.42
N GLY A 927 53.94 50.82 -55.71
CA GLY A 927 54.00 51.45 -54.40
C GLY A 927 54.76 50.57 -53.41
N GLU A 928 54.52 50.74 -52.11
CA GLU A 928 55.27 50.10 -51.05
C GLU A 928 54.49 48.98 -50.34
N ILE A 929 55.23 48.00 -49.81
CA ILE A 929 54.72 46.91 -48.95
C ILE A 929 55.69 46.77 -47.76
N ASP A 930 55.13 46.59 -46.57
CA ASP A 930 55.82 46.58 -45.28
C ASP A 930 55.19 45.52 -44.33
N ASP A 931 55.97 45.05 -43.36
CA ASP A 931 55.65 44.08 -42.31
C ASP A 931 54.71 42.94 -42.70
N VAL A 932 55.19 42.06 -43.60
CA VAL A 932 54.44 40.94 -44.17
C VAL A 932 54.46 39.74 -43.23
N TYR A 933 53.29 39.17 -42.92
CA TYR A 933 53.16 37.91 -42.16
C TYR A 933 52.40 36.82 -42.92
N ALA A 934 52.72 35.57 -42.57
CA ALA A 934 51.96 34.38 -42.93
C ALA A 934 51.80 33.43 -41.72
N PHE A 935 50.56 33.24 -41.24
CA PHE A 935 50.19 32.37 -40.12
C PHE A 935 49.47 31.11 -40.62
N GLN A 936 49.86 29.93 -40.14
CA GLN A 936 49.15 28.68 -40.45
C GLN A 936 47.92 28.45 -39.53
N ARG A 937 47.10 29.48 -39.35
CA ARG A 937 45.79 29.42 -38.69
C ARG A 937 44.94 30.63 -39.05
N THR A 938 43.66 30.59 -38.70
CA THR A 938 42.84 31.81 -38.61
C THR A 938 43.34 32.70 -37.46
N LEU A 939 43.50 33.99 -37.73
CA LEU A 939 43.51 35.04 -36.71
C LEU A 939 42.08 35.59 -36.55
N SER A 940 41.70 35.92 -35.32
CA SER A 940 40.53 36.76 -35.05
C SER A 940 40.80 38.22 -35.43
N ALA A 941 39.75 39.01 -35.67
CA ALA A 941 39.88 40.45 -35.95
C ALA A 941 40.66 41.20 -34.84
N ARG A 942 40.50 40.77 -33.57
CA ARG A 942 41.25 41.28 -32.41
C ARG A 942 42.75 41.01 -32.55
N GLU A 943 43.14 39.82 -33.00
CA GLU A 943 44.55 39.46 -33.20
C GLU A 943 45.16 40.18 -34.40
N ILE A 944 44.44 40.29 -35.52
CA ILE A 944 44.87 41.07 -36.70
C ILE A 944 45.12 42.52 -36.30
N CYS A 945 44.18 43.13 -35.57
CA CYS A 945 44.33 44.47 -35.00
C CYS A 945 45.57 44.60 -34.09
N LEU A 946 45.76 43.68 -33.14
CA LEU A 946 46.90 43.69 -32.22
C LEU A 946 48.27 43.52 -32.91
N GLN A 947 48.30 43.05 -34.16
CA GLN A 947 49.52 42.98 -34.97
C GLN A 947 49.74 44.25 -35.80
N ALA A 948 48.67 44.99 -36.15
CA ALA A 948 48.77 46.30 -36.80
C ALA A 948 49.19 47.45 -35.87
N ILE A 949 49.09 47.26 -34.54
CA ILE A 949 49.49 48.24 -33.51
C ILE A 949 50.99 48.11 -33.12
N GLN A 950 51.62 46.97 -33.42
CA GLN A 950 52.99 46.63 -33.00
C GLN A 950 54.06 47.24 -33.92
#